data_AF-A0A7C3RMT4-F1
#
_entry.id   AF-A0A7C3RMT4-F1
#
_cell.length_a   1.000
_cell.length_b   1.000
_cell.length_c   1.000
_cell.angle_alpha   90.00
_cell.angle_beta   90.00
_cell.angle_gamma   90.00
#
_symmetry.space_group_name_H-M   'P 1'
#
loop_
_entity.id
_entity.type
_entity.pdbx_description
1 polymer ?
#
loop_
_entity_poly.entity_id
_entity_poly.type
_entity_poly.pdbx_seq_one_letter_code
_entity_poly.pdbx_strand_id
1 'polypeptide(L)'
;MHKVAQLFGNVPVRKTGIFLLAIWIVIPRAVMSNTYEVCRTCGHQVTVSGSFTHHKVDESVAIEGAGENPAAYREDVNGTNFTVTISGLPARKYDIVIGVAETVANSAGARVFDVLTGDQVLAKDFDIFATAGGANKVAFITGTVEKGEDALRGPLQISFVATRGTAKFNTMQIKNAEGAVVVSFSASELADAFSAAATRVPAVKEPPIWRDPSYPLKERILDLIRRMSLAEKVEQLNHDAPAIPRLGLPAYNYWNEALHGVANNGIATVFPCPIGGAASWNPDMFYRQGRVTGVEGRAKHNDYAAKHNGNSKWWTGLTFWTPNINIFRDPRWGRGQETYGEDPFLTGELAVSYVKGLQGDHPEYMLAMACAKHYAVHSGPEPKRHRFDAVVSERELFETYLPHFERAVREGKVAGVMGAYNAVNGVPCCANSFLLTELLRTRWGFEGYVVSDCGAIRNIWAPEDHHYVKTPEEAAARALKAGCNLCCGSDYNALVRAVQQGLITEREIDQALYHTLWTRFRLGLFDPPERVPYSKFTIKDNNTPEHAQVALEHARQSIVLLKNNGILPLDRTKLKRIAVIGPNANSRTMLHGNYHGTAARPITILDGIKKLSGPAIEVTYAIGCPITTNKAIAPWSKQDNDTDRPLDELRAEALALAAAADVIIYVGGLTPAQEGETFDRDSIELPYPQQELIRALYATGKPIVMVNCSGSAIALTWEDEHLPAIVQAWYPGQAGGQAVAEVLFGEINPSGHLPITFYRATADLPSFDDYSMSNRTYRYFTGKPLYAFGHGLSYTKFEYKNGKLSPKKIRPDDKVKLTFTIKNTGRRDGDDVAQVYYRHVNSSVPQPKLALCGFARVSVKAGGSTNVTVEIPANRFRYWDSDKKQYVVDPGQYELMVAAASDDIRIRLPLTIVAK
;
A
#
# COMPACT_ATOMS: atom_id res chain seq x y z
N MET A 1 8.93 46.64 6.58
CA MET A 1 9.25 48.08 6.66
C MET A 1 9.46 48.45 8.12
N HIS A 2 10.68 48.89 8.43
CA HIS A 2 11.13 49.82 9.48
C HIS A 2 10.67 49.68 10.96
N LYS A 3 11.70 49.40 11.78
CA LYS A 3 11.85 49.62 13.23
C LYS A 3 11.85 51.13 13.61
N VAL A 4 11.86 51.38 14.93
CA VAL A 4 12.30 52.57 15.74
C VAL A 4 11.11 53.20 16.49
N ALA A 5 11.07 53.43 17.82
CA ALA A 5 12.05 53.76 18.87
C ALA A 5 11.63 53.14 20.24
N GLN A 6 12.52 52.56 21.08
CA GLN A 6 13.44 53.16 22.07
C GLN A 6 12.75 54.03 23.16
N LEU A 7 12.66 53.61 24.43
CA LEU A 7 13.68 53.47 25.51
C LEU A 7 13.98 54.78 26.26
N PHE A 8 13.52 54.87 27.52
CA PHE A 8 14.14 55.49 28.72
C PHE A 8 13.25 55.09 29.92
N GLY A 9 13.65 54.67 31.12
CA GLY A 9 14.93 54.46 31.80
C GLY A 9 14.65 54.20 33.29
N ASN A 10 15.36 53.22 33.87
CA ASN A 10 15.80 53.01 35.28
C ASN A 10 14.90 53.23 36.53
N VAL A 11 14.92 52.17 37.36
CA VAL A 11 14.46 51.85 38.74
C VAL A 11 15.36 52.55 39.83
N PRO A 12 15.19 52.50 41.20
CA PRO A 12 14.13 52.08 42.17
C PRO A 12 13.81 53.09 43.33
N VAL A 13 12.70 52.93 44.07
CA VAL A 13 12.65 53.12 45.55
C VAL A 13 11.62 52.18 46.19
N ARG A 14 12.01 51.55 47.30
CA ARG A 14 11.24 50.59 48.13
C ARG A 14 10.70 51.28 49.40
N LYS A 15 9.57 50.76 49.90
CA LYS A 15 8.98 50.82 51.26
C LYS A 15 8.00 51.95 51.61
N THR A 16 6.71 51.58 51.62
CA THR A 16 5.75 51.51 52.76
C THR A 16 4.41 51.07 52.13
N GLY A 17 3.58 50.14 52.61
CA GLY A 17 3.37 49.56 53.93
C GLY A 17 1.95 49.85 54.39
N ILE A 18 0.92 49.30 53.73
CA ILE A 18 -0.47 49.25 54.26
C ILE A 18 -1.09 47.89 53.95
N PHE A 19 -1.52 47.21 55.01
CA PHE A 19 -2.27 45.95 55.04
C PHE A 19 -3.69 46.15 54.47
N LEU A 20 -4.15 45.20 53.63
CA LEU A 20 -5.58 44.98 53.41
C LEU A 20 -5.85 43.47 53.30
N LEU A 21 -6.62 43.00 54.29
CA LEU A 21 -7.18 41.68 54.45
C LEU A 21 -8.04 41.31 53.23
N ALA A 22 -7.76 40.21 52.55
CA ALA A 22 -8.66 39.63 51.55
C ALA A 22 -9.33 38.38 52.13
N ILE A 23 -10.63 38.53 52.41
CA ILE A 23 -11.56 37.47 52.81
C ILE A 23 -11.72 36.49 51.64
N TRP A 24 -11.44 35.21 51.88
CA TRP A 24 -11.78 34.11 50.99
C TRP A 24 -13.29 33.85 51.04
N ILE A 25 -14.00 34.14 49.95
CA ILE A 25 -15.32 33.57 49.70
C ILE A 25 -15.12 32.32 48.85
N VAL A 26 -15.40 31.16 49.45
CA VAL A 26 -15.49 29.87 48.76
C VAL A 26 -16.77 29.87 47.93
N ILE A 27 -16.64 29.90 46.61
CA ILE A 27 -17.72 29.50 45.68
C ILE A 27 -17.40 28.07 45.23
N PRO A 28 -18.29 27.09 45.42
CA PRO A 28 -18.07 25.77 44.88
C PRO A 28 -18.23 25.83 43.35
N ARG A 29 -17.12 25.69 42.62
CA ARG A 29 -17.18 25.31 41.19
C ARG A 29 -17.68 23.87 41.12
N ALA A 30 -18.98 23.69 40.86
CA ALA A 30 -19.46 22.43 40.29
C ALA A 30 -18.77 22.24 38.93
N VAL A 31 -17.88 21.26 38.86
CA VAL A 31 -17.32 20.78 37.60
C VAL A 31 -18.45 20.01 36.91
N MET A 32 -19.12 20.61 35.93
CA MET A 32 -19.91 19.84 34.97
C MET A 32 -18.93 19.14 34.04
N SER A 33 -18.74 17.83 34.21
CA SER A 33 -18.02 17.01 33.25
C SER A 33 -18.89 16.86 32.00
N ASN A 34 -18.46 17.41 30.86
CA ASN A 34 -18.98 16.98 29.57
C ASN A 34 -18.40 15.57 29.31
N THR A 35 -19.26 14.55 29.31
CA THR A 35 -18.90 13.17 28.98
C THR A 35 -18.77 13.04 27.45
N TYR A 36 -17.78 12.25 27.01
CA TYR A 36 -17.51 11.95 25.60
C TYR A 36 -17.19 10.46 25.46
N GLU A 37 -17.94 9.76 24.63
CA GLU A 37 -17.79 8.33 24.36
C GLU A 37 -17.68 8.07 22.86
N VAL A 38 -16.95 7.01 22.53
CA VAL A 38 -16.79 6.54 21.16
C VAL A 38 -17.23 5.09 21.13
N CYS A 39 -18.14 4.77 20.21
CA CYS A 39 -18.50 3.40 19.89
C CYS A 39 -17.28 2.69 19.29
N ARG A 40 -16.64 1.86 20.12
CA ARG A 40 -15.43 1.13 19.72
C ARG A 40 -15.73 -0.09 18.85
N THR A 41 -16.98 -0.56 18.82
CA THR A 41 -17.45 -1.70 18.03
C THR A 41 -17.77 -1.33 16.58
N CYS A 42 -18.25 -0.11 16.33
CA CYS A 42 -18.53 0.40 14.99
C CYS A 42 -17.34 1.20 14.40
N GLY A 43 -16.11 0.91 14.85
CA GLY A 43 -14.89 1.48 14.30
C GLY A 43 -14.77 3.00 14.47
N HIS A 44 -15.27 3.55 15.59
CA HIS A 44 -15.26 4.99 15.92
C HIS A 44 -16.16 5.85 15.03
N GLN A 45 -17.02 5.24 14.20
CA GLN A 45 -18.00 6.01 13.41
C GLN A 45 -19.03 6.72 14.29
N VAL A 46 -19.35 6.19 15.48
CA VAL A 46 -20.34 6.78 16.38
C VAL A 46 -19.68 7.33 17.62
N THR A 47 -20.03 8.56 17.99
CA THR A 47 -19.60 9.19 19.24
C THR A 47 -20.79 9.80 19.98
N VAL A 48 -20.79 9.78 21.30
CA VAL A 48 -21.79 10.47 22.13
C VAL A 48 -21.11 11.55 22.95
N SER A 49 -21.68 12.76 22.96
CA SER A 49 -21.12 13.90 23.68
C SER A 49 -22.22 14.70 24.36
N GLY A 50 -21.89 15.38 25.47
CA GLY A 50 -22.81 16.25 26.20
C GLY A 50 -23.00 15.81 27.64
N SER A 51 -24.18 16.04 28.20
CA SER A 51 -24.54 15.65 29.56
C SER A 51 -25.38 14.38 29.51
N PHE A 52 -24.72 13.23 29.73
CA PHE A 52 -25.35 11.92 29.80
C PHE A 52 -24.64 10.99 30.78
N THR A 53 -25.34 9.93 31.17
CA THR A 53 -24.89 8.79 31.97
C THR A 53 -25.46 7.50 31.38
N HIS A 54 -24.82 6.38 31.63
CA HIS A 54 -25.39 5.06 31.36
C HIS A 54 -26.25 4.59 32.52
N HIS A 55 -27.34 3.92 32.19
CA HIS A 55 -28.17 3.21 33.15
C HIS A 55 -28.41 1.79 32.66
N LYS A 56 -28.16 0.82 33.54
CA LYS A 56 -28.27 -0.61 33.25
C LYS A 56 -29.21 -1.27 34.25
N VAL A 57 -30.16 -2.05 33.73
CA VAL A 57 -31.11 -2.81 34.55
C VAL A 57 -30.70 -4.27 34.66
N ASP A 58 -31.19 -4.90 35.74
CA ASP A 58 -30.93 -6.31 36.04
C ASP A 58 -31.45 -7.23 34.92
N GLU A 59 -30.75 -8.35 34.70
CA GLU A 59 -31.09 -9.31 33.64
C GLU A 59 -32.47 -9.96 33.84
N SER A 60 -33.00 -9.98 35.07
CA SER A 60 -34.33 -10.49 35.39
C SER A 60 -35.47 -9.58 34.92
N VAL A 61 -35.19 -8.35 34.50
CA VAL A 61 -36.18 -7.44 33.93
C VAL A 61 -36.55 -7.88 32.51
N ALA A 62 -37.80 -8.34 32.34
CA ALA A 62 -38.36 -8.68 31.04
C ALA A 62 -38.78 -7.41 30.28
N ILE A 63 -38.32 -7.28 29.03
CA ILE A 63 -38.64 -6.15 28.15
C ILE A 63 -39.52 -6.64 27.00
N GLU A 64 -40.78 -6.22 27.01
CA GLU A 64 -41.77 -6.55 25.98
C GLU A 64 -41.50 -5.74 24.70
N GLY A 65 -41.61 -6.40 23.54
CA GLY A 65 -41.39 -5.75 22.23
C GLY A 65 -39.93 -5.64 21.78
N ALA A 66 -38.98 -6.25 22.50
CA ALA A 66 -37.56 -6.20 22.17
C ALA A 66 -37.08 -7.20 21.08
N GLY A 67 -37.99 -8.00 20.51
CA GLY A 67 -37.67 -9.00 19.47
C GLY A 67 -36.66 -10.05 19.95
N GLU A 68 -35.76 -10.48 19.06
CA GLU A 68 -34.73 -11.48 19.36
C GLU A 68 -33.54 -10.96 20.19
N ASN A 69 -33.51 -9.64 20.50
CA ASN A 69 -32.40 -9.03 21.24
C ASN A 69 -32.86 -8.21 22.46
N PRO A 70 -33.43 -8.87 23.49
CA PRO A 70 -33.83 -8.20 24.73
C PRO A 70 -32.65 -7.58 25.49
N ALA A 71 -31.42 -8.10 25.31
CA ALA A 71 -30.23 -7.58 25.97
C ALA A 71 -29.91 -6.13 25.57
N ALA A 72 -30.15 -5.76 24.31
CA ALA A 72 -29.87 -4.42 23.80
C ALA A 72 -30.73 -3.31 24.42
N TYR A 73 -31.82 -3.66 25.10
CA TYR A 73 -32.73 -2.71 25.76
C TYR A 73 -32.55 -2.63 27.29
N ARG A 74 -31.58 -3.38 27.84
CA ARG A 74 -31.28 -3.39 29.28
C ARG A 74 -30.27 -2.33 29.69
N GLU A 75 -29.66 -1.65 28.73
CA GLU A 75 -28.74 -0.55 28.97
C GLU A 75 -29.15 0.64 28.09
N ASP A 76 -29.05 1.84 28.65
CA ASP A 76 -29.42 3.08 27.98
C ASP A 76 -28.43 4.20 28.27
N VAL A 77 -28.22 5.05 27.26
CA VAL A 77 -27.65 6.39 27.43
C VAL A 77 -28.80 7.30 27.80
N ASN A 78 -28.74 7.97 28.95
CA ASN A 78 -29.71 8.98 29.33
C ASN A 78 -29.08 10.26 29.89
N GLY A 79 -29.70 11.41 29.63
CA GLY A 79 -29.11 12.70 29.95
C GLY A 79 -30.03 13.88 29.72
N THR A 80 -29.71 15.05 30.26
CA THR A 80 -30.56 16.24 30.08
C THR A 80 -30.39 16.87 28.69
N ASN A 81 -29.18 16.79 28.13
CA ASN A 81 -28.87 17.27 26.79
C ASN A 81 -27.59 16.59 26.26
N PHE A 82 -27.71 15.77 25.21
CA PHE A 82 -26.57 15.09 24.59
C PHE A 82 -26.78 14.86 23.08
N THR A 83 -25.68 14.63 22.37
CA THR A 83 -25.67 14.46 20.91
C THR A 83 -24.93 13.19 20.53
N VAL A 84 -25.57 12.37 19.71
CA VAL A 84 -24.97 11.23 18.99
C VAL A 84 -24.47 11.73 17.64
N THR A 85 -23.20 11.52 17.33
CA THR A 85 -22.57 11.91 16.06
C THR A 85 -22.16 10.67 15.29
N ILE A 86 -22.54 10.58 14.01
CA ILE A 86 -22.22 9.47 13.11
C ILE A 86 -21.38 10.01 11.95
N SER A 87 -20.13 9.60 11.90
CA SER A 87 -19.11 10.03 10.93
C SER A 87 -18.87 8.99 9.84
N GLY A 88 -18.40 9.42 8.67
CA GLY A 88 -18.03 8.54 7.56
C GLY A 88 -19.21 8.01 6.74
N LEU A 89 -20.42 8.57 6.91
CA LEU A 89 -21.56 8.25 6.06
C LEU A 89 -21.41 8.95 4.70
N PRO A 90 -21.56 8.28 3.54
CA PRO A 90 -21.59 8.98 2.24
C PRO A 90 -22.76 9.98 2.13
N ALA A 91 -22.66 10.96 1.24
CA ALA A 91 -23.78 11.86 0.96
C ALA A 91 -24.95 11.11 0.31
N ARG A 92 -26.09 11.01 1.01
CA ARG A 92 -27.34 10.39 0.55
C ARG A 92 -28.45 10.56 1.60
N LYS A 93 -29.63 10.03 1.29
CA LYS A 93 -30.79 9.91 2.18
C LYS A 93 -30.65 8.67 3.09
N TYR A 94 -30.99 8.83 4.36
CA TYR A 94 -30.95 7.76 5.36
C TYR A 94 -32.23 7.70 6.20
N ASP A 95 -32.67 6.49 6.53
CA ASP A 95 -33.71 6.24 7.51
C ASP A 95 -33.09 5.94 8.88
N ILE A 96 -33.53 6.69 9.89
CA ILE A 96 -33.10 6.58 11.28
C ILE A 96 -34.18 5.84 12.06
N VAL A 97 -33.78 4.80 12.80
CA VAL A 97 -34.63 4.07 13.74
C VAL A 97 -33.97 4.05 15.10
N ILE A 98 -34.62 4.64 16.11
CA ILE A 98 -34.12 4.73 17.48
C ILE A 98 -35.05 3.92 18.38
N GLY A 99 -34.50 2.91 19.06
CA GLY A 99 -35.24 2.10 20.02
C GLY A 99 -35.09 2.65 21.44
N VAL A 100 -36.20 2.75 22.15
CA VAL A 100 -36.29 3.27 23.53
C VAL A 100 -37.19 2.39 24.38
N ALA A 101 -36.77 2.08 25.60
CA ALA A 101 -37.59 1.41 26.60
C ALA A 101 -37.53 2.17 27.93
N GLU A 102 -38.68 2.38 28.57
CA GLU A 102 -38.73 3.01 29.90
C GLU A 102 -38.69 1.93 30.98
N THR A 103 -37.64 1.93 31.80
CA THR A 103 -37.40 0.89 32.81
C THR A 103 -37.34 1.46 34.23
N VAL A 104 -37.49 2.78 34.38
CA VAL A 104 -37.37 3.49 35.67
C VAL A 104 -38.64 4.28 35.99
N ALA A 105 -39.15 5.05 35.03
CA ALA A 105 -40.35 5.84 35.23
C ALA A 105 -41.60 4.95 35.18
N ASN A 106 -42.52 5.20 36.12
CA ASN A 106 -43.71 4.38 36.33
C ASN A 106 -45.03 5.10 35.98
N SER A 107 -44.96 6.26 35.34
CA SER A 107 -46.13 7.02 34.90
C SER A 107 -45.83 7.83 33.63
N ALA A 108 -46.88 8.07 32.83
CA ALA A 108 -46.83 9.05 31.75
C ALA A 108 -46.48 10.44 32.28
N GLY A 109 -45.77 11.22 31.49
CA GLY A 109 -45.33 12.58 31.78
C GLY A 109 -44.19 12.69 32.79
N ALA A 110 -43.60 11.56 33.23
CA ALA A 110 -42.43 11.54 34.10
C ALA A 110 -41.12 11.80 33.34
N ARG A 111 -41.08 11.41 32.06
CA ARG A 111 -39.96 11.62 31.14
C ARG A 111 -40.49 12.11 29.80
N VAL A 112 -40.07 13.30 29.38
CA VAL A 112 -40.48 13.91 28.12
C VAL A 112 -39.26 14.56 27.47
N PHE A 113 -39.02 14.29 26.20
CA PHE A 113 -37.85 14.83 25.49
C PHE A 113 -38.07 14.98 23.98
N ASP A 114 -37.23 15.82 23.37
CA ASP A 114 -37.16 16.01 21.93
C ASP A 114 -35.96 15.26 21.34
N VAL A 115 -36.11 14.83 20.08
CA VAL A 115 -35.02 14.28 19.27
C VAL A 115 -34.93 15.04 17.96
N LEU A 116 -33.74 15.56 17.65
CA LEU A 116 -33.49 16.54 16.59
C LEU A 116 -32.32 16.11 15.72
N THR A 117 -32.33 16.43 14.43
CA THR A 117 -31.18 16.28 13.52
C THR A 117 -31.07 17.52 12.63
N GLY A 118 -30.08 18.38 12.88
CA GLY A 118 -30.03 19.71 12.26
C GLY A 118 -31.31 20.50 12.55
N ASP A 119 -31.96 21.02 11.52
CA ASP A 119 -33.24 21.76 11.63
C ASP A 119 -34.48 20.84 11.65
N GLN A 120 -34.29 19.51 11.55
CA GLN A 120 -35.39 18.55 11.50
C GLN A 120 -35.70 17.99 12.89
N VAL A 121 -36.99 17.90 13.22
CA VAL A 121 -37.50 17.27 14.44
C VAL A 121 -37.89 15.82 14.14
N LEU A 122 -37.21 14.86 14.75
CA LEU A 122 -37.53 13.43 14.65
C LEU A 122 -38.63 13.02 15.64
N ALA A 123 -38.62 13.62 16.83
CA ALA A 123 -39.70 13.51 17.80
C ALA A 123 -39.78 14.78 18.66
N LYS A 124 -41.01 15.20 18.97
CA LYS A 124 -41.32 16.37 19.80
C LYS A 124 -42.13 15.93 21.00
N ASP A 125 -41.76 16.38 22.20
CA ASP A 125 -42.42 16.05 23.47
C ASP A 125 -42.66 14.54 23.64
N PHE A 126 -41.66 13.74 23.26
CA PHE A 126 -41.77 12.29 23.23
C PHE A 126 -41.79 11.70 24.65
N ASP A 127 -42.84 10.95 24.95
CA ASP A 127 -43.03 10.21 26.19
C ASP A 127 -43.01 8.71 25.91
N ILE A 128 -41.96 8.03 26.37
CA ILE A 128 -41.77 6.59 26.13
C ILE A 128 -42.89 5.78 26.79
N PHE A 129 -43.27 6.11 28.03
CA PHE A 129 -44.26 5.35 28.79
C PHE A 129 -45.65 5.48 28.15
N ALA A 130 -46.02 6.69 27.73
CA ALA A 130 -47.29 6.92 27.03
C ALA A 130 -47.30 6.24 25.66
N THR A 131 -46.21 6.32 24.90
CA THR A 131 -46.10 5.76 23.54
C THR A 131 -46.07 4.23 23.56
N ALA A 132 -45.32 3.64 24.48
CA ALA A 132 -45.19 2.19 24.59
C ALA A 132 -46.36 1.53 25.36
N GLY A 133 -47.22 2.33 26.02
CA GLY A 133 -48.36 1.84 26.81
C GLY A 133 -47.96 1.21 28.15
N GLY A 134 -46.85 1.65 28.74
CA GLY A 134 -46.36 1.18 30.05
C GLY A 134 -44.84 1.10 30.15
N ALA A 135 -44.35 0.80 31.36
CA ALA A 135 -42.94 0.51 31.61
C ALA A 135 -42.54 -0.87 31.05
N ASN A 136 -41.25 -1.06 30.81
CA ASN A 136 -40.61 -2.26 30.27
C ASN A 136 -41.11 -2.67 28.87
N LYS A 137 -41.57 -1.69 28.08
CA LYS A 137 -42.03 -1.89 26.70
C LYS A 137 -41.19 -1.04 25.75
N VAL A 138 -40.86 -1.58 24.58
CA VAL A 138 -40.11 -0.86 23.55
C VAL A 138 -41.04 0.04 22.75
N ALA A 139 -40.62 1.30 22.55
CA ALA A 139 -41.13 2.20 21.54
C ALA A 139 -40.02 2.58 20.56
N PHE A 140 -40.42 3.06 19.37
CA PHE A 140 -39.49 3.47 18.32
C PHE A 140 -39.72 4.93 17.91
N ILE A 141 -38.63 5.64 17.72
CA ILE A 141 -38.61 6.95 17.05
C ILE A 141 -38.01 6.73 15.67
N THR A 142 -38.71 7.13 14.62
CA THR A 142 -38.28 6.95 13.24
C THR A 142 -38.33 8.26 12.47
N GLY A 143 -37.37 8.47 11.58
CA GLY A 143 -37.43 9.57 10.64
C GLY A 143 -36.37 9.47 9.56
N THR A 144 -36.48 10.31 8.54
CA THR A 144 -35.62 10.26 7.36
C THR A 144 -34.85 11.56 7.21
N VAL A 145 -33.54 11.48 6.97
CA VAL A 145 -32.65 12.63 6.85
C VAL A 145 -31.88 12.60 5.54
N GLU A 146 -31.69 13.78 4.91
CA GLU A 146 -30.74 13.95 3.81
C GLU A 146 -29.40 14.44 4.35
N LYS A 147 -28.35 13.67 4.11
CA LYS A 147 -27.00 13.94 4.61
C LYS A 147 -26.08 14.33 3.45
N GLY A 148 -25.42 15.49 3.54
CA GLY A 148 -24.42 15.94 2.56
C GLY A 148 -23.01 15.37 2.84
N GLU A 149 -22.02 15.60 1.98
CA GLU A 149 -20.64 15.10 2.18
C GLU A 149 -20.05 15.58 3.52
N ASP A 150 -19.35 14.71 4.25
CA ASP A 150 -18.74 15.05 5.56
C ASP A 150 -17.76 16.22 5.43
N ALA A 151 -16.98 16.23 4.33
CA ALA A 151 -16.02 17.28 4.03
C ALA A 151 -16.66 18.66 3.79
N LEU A 152 -17.98 18.74 3.55
CA LEU A 152 -18.70 19.97 3.25
C LEU A 152 -19.70 20.38 4.34
N ARG A 153 -20.36 19.42 5.02
CA ARG A 153 -21.44 19.69 6.00
C ARG A 153 -21.23 19.08 7.38
N GLY A 154 -20.11 18.38 7.59
CA GLY A 154 -19.86 17.66 8.83
C GLY A 154 -20.66 16.36 8.98
N PRO A 155 -20.42 15.62 10.07
CA PRO A 155 -21.07 14.33 10.34
C PRO A 155 -22.56 14.48 10.67
N LEU A 156 -23.32 13.38 10.57
CA LEU A 156 -24.72 13.35 10.99
C LEU A 156 -24.79 13.50 12.52
N GLN A 157 -25.55 14.48 13.01
CA GLN A 157 -25.72 14.74 14.44
C GLN A 157 -27.18 14.59 14.86
N ILE A 158 -27.42 13.75 15.87
CA ILE A 158 -28.75 13.51 16.45
C ILE A 158 -28.71 13.97 17.90
N SER A 159 -29.45 15.02 18.21
CA SER A 159 -29.50 15.66 19.53
C SER A 159 -30.73 15.23 20.31
N PHE A 160 -30.53 14.93 21.59
CA PHE A 160 -31.53 14.51 22.55
C PHE A 160 -31.65 15.57 23.64
N VAL A 161 -32.82 16.19 23.77
CA VAL A 161 -33.04 17.33 24.68
C VAL A 161 -34.21 17.05 25.59
N ALA A 162 -33.95 16.91 26.90
CA ALA A 162 -34.99 16.65 27.87
C ALA A 162 -35.82 17.92 28.16
N THR A 163 -37.14 17.84 28.03
CA THR A 163 -38.06 18.88 28.51
C THR A 163 -38.55 18.59 29.93
N ARG A 164 -38.53 17.31 30.34
CA ARG A 164 -38.78 16.85 31.71
C ARG A 164 -38.06 15.53 31.99
N GLY A 165 -37.35 15.44 33.11
CA GLY A 165 -36.52 14.26 33.45
C GLY A 165 -35.23 14.23 32.63
N THR A 166 -34.90 13.09 32.00
CA THR A 166 -33.77 12.98 31.05
C THR A 166 -34.25 12.42 29.69
N ALA A 167 -33.57 12.76 28.61
CA ALA A 167 -33.75 12.09 27.31
C ALA A 167 -32.99 10.76 27.33
N LYS A 168 -33.36 9.77 26.49
CA LYS A 168 -32.63 8.50 26.41
C LYS A 168 -32.71 7.79 25.07
N PHE A 169 -31.78 6.85 24.84
CA PHE A 169 -31.90 5.81 23.82
C PHE A 169 -31.28 4.49 24.29
N ASN A 170 -31.77 3.37 23.75
CA ASN A 170 -31.22 2.03 23.96
C ASN A 170 -30.50 1.52 22.71
N THR A 171 -31.09 1.70 21.53
CA THR A 171 -30.55 1.21 20.25
C THR A 171 -30.73 2.23 19.15
N MET A 172 -29.88 2.16 18.12
CA MET A 172 -30.01 2.99 16.93
C MET A 172 -29.58 2.24 15.67
N GLN A 173 -30.36 2.37 14.62
CA GLN A 173 -30.05 1.89 13.28
C GLN A 173 -30.16 3.03 12.26
N ILE A 174 -29.21 3.07 11.35
CA ILE A 174 -29.20 3.95 10.18
C ILE A 174 -29.27 3.05 8.95
N LYS A 175 -30.27 3.26 8.11
CA LYS A 175 -30.49 2.49 6.88
C LYS A 175 -30.32 3.38 5.66
N ASN A 176 -29.71 2.86 4.60
CA ASN A 176 -29.65 3.55 3.32
C ASN A 176 -31.01 3.49 2.59
N ALA A 177 -31.10 4.14 1.42
CA ALA A 177 -32.32 4.17 0.61
C ALA A 177 -32.80 2.79 0.15
N GLU A 178 -31.92 1.80 0.12
CA GLU A 178 -32.21 0.40 -0.22
C GLU A 178 -32.69 -0.42 1.00
N GLY A 179 -32.78 0.18 2.18
CA GLY A 179 -33.20 -0.46 3.42
C GLY A 179 -32.10 -1.25 4.14
N ALA A 180 -30.87 -1.27 3.61
CA ALA A 180 -29.74 -1.94 4.24
C ALA A 180 -29.22 -1.12 5.43
N VAL A 181 -28.97 -1.80 6.55
CA VAL A 181 -28.43 -1.21 7.77
C VAL A 181 -26.95 -0.87 7.53
N VAL A 182 -26.62 0.42 7.52
CA VAL A 182 -25.24 0.92 7.31
C VAL A 182 -24.53 1.22 8.63
N VAL A 183 -25.28 1.55 9.68
CA VAL A 183 -24.77 1.73 11.05
C VAL A 183 -25.80 1.13 11.99
N SER A 184 -25.35 0.33 12.95
CA SER A 184 -26.19 -0.23 14.02
C SER A 184 -25.37 -0.30 15.29
N PHE A 185 -25.94 0.21 16.38
CA PHE A 185 -25.33 0.11 17.70
C PHE A 185 -26.40 0.19 18.81
N SER A 186 -25.99 -0.22 20.00
CA SER A 186 -26.75 -0.11 21.25
C SER A 186 -25.98 0.74 22.26
N ALA A 187 -26.69 1.26 23.25
CA ALA A 187 -26.10 1.97 24.37
C ALA A 187 -25.06 1.12 25.09
N SER A 188 -25.26 -0.21 25.20
CA SER A 188 -24.28 -1.13 25.79
C SER A 188 -22.94 -1.21 25.06
N GLU A 189 -22.91 -0.82 23.77
CA GLU A 189 -21.68 -0.77 22.96
C GLU A 189 -20.99 0.60 23.03
N LEU A 190 -21.67 1.58 23.63
CA LEU A 190 -21.15 2.90 24.00
C LEU A 190 -20.71 2.95 25.46
N ALA A 191 -21.42 2.22 26.32
CA ALA A 191 -21.17 2.06 27.74
C ALA A 191 -19.78 1.46 27.96
N ASP A 192 -18.89 2.32 28.45
CA ASP A 192 -17.60 1.96 29.04
C ASP A 192 -16.61 1.23 28.13
N ALA A 193 -15.87 2.10 27.44
CA ALA A 193 -14.44 1.99 27.22
C ALA A 193 -13.71 1.31 28.39
N PHE A 194 -13.41 0.02 28.24
CA PHE A 194 -12.52 -0.76 29.12
C PHE A 194 -13.00 -0.84 30.58
N SER A 195 -13.13 -2.06 31.14
CA SER A 195 -13.45 -2.22 32.57
C SER A 195 -12.54 -1.33 33.44
N ALA A 196 -12.99 -0.89 34.63
CA ALA A 196 -12.15 -0.13 35.56
C ALA A 196 -10.78 -0.81 35.84
N ALA A 197 -10.71 -2.14 35.75
CA ALA A 197 -9.46 -2.88 35.83
C ALA A 197 -8.51 -2.64 34.64
N ALA A 198 -9.06 -2.49 33.43
CA ALA A 198 -8.30 -2.30 32.19
C ALA A 198 -7.81 -0.85 31.99
N THR A 199 -8.47 0.16 32.58
CA THR A 199 -8.01 1.55 32.61
C THR A 199 -7.08 1.85 33.80
N ARG A 200 -6.93 0.90 34.73
CA ARG A 200 -6.08 1.07 35.90
C ARG A 200 -4.63 1.26 35.49
N VAL A 201 -4.10 2.44 35.75
CA VAL A 201 -2.69 2.76 35.52
C VAL A 201 -1.81 1.97 36.50
N PRO A 202 -0.77 1.27 36.03
CA PRO A 202 0.18 0.57 36.89
C PRO A 202 0.93 1.53 37.83
N ALA A 203 1.07 1.15 39.11
CA ALA A 203 1.82 1.92 40.10
C ALA A 203 3.33 1.64 39.96
N VAL A 204 4.01 2.42 39.12
CA VAL A 204 5.46 2.34 38.90
C VAL A 204 6.15 3.49 39.62
N LYS A 205 6.90 3.18 40.70
CA LYS A 205 7.56 4.20 41.54
C LYS A 205 8.93 4.62 41.00
N GLU A 206 9.60 3.77 40.22
CA GLU A 206 10.92 4.10 39.69
C GLU A 206 10.83 5.23 38.65
N PRO A 207 11.83 6.12 38.56
CA PRO A 207 11.91 7.14 37.52
C PRO A 207 11.80 6.53 36.10
N PRO A 208 11.13 7.20 35.14
CA PRO A 208 11.07 6.73 33.76
C PRO A 208 12.45 6.77 33.11
N ILE A 209 12.89 5.63 32.59
CA ILE A 209 14.16 5.49 31.85
C ILE A 209 13.93 5.45 30.34
N TRP A 210 12.69 5.26 29.89
CA TRP A 210 12.41 5.06 28.46
C TRP A 210 12.82 6.24 27.56
N ARG A 211 12.96 7.46 28.09
CA ARG A 211 13.47 8.61 27.34
C ARG A 211 14.98 8.80 27.41
N ASP A 212 15.69 8.05 28.24
CA ASP A 212 17.13 8.20 28.43
C ASP A 212 17.89 7.24 27.50
N PRO A 213 18.53 7.76 26.44
CA PRO A 213 19.22 6.92 25.46
C PRO A 213 20.59 6.41 25.96
N SER A 214 20.94 6.60 27.23
CA SER A 214 22.07 5.91 27.86
C SER A 214 21.73 4.47 28.30
N TYR A 215 20.43 4.14 28.44
CA TYR A 215 19.97 2.80 28.79
C TYR A 215 19.82 1.90 27.55
N PRO A 216 19.98 0.57 27.69
CA PRO A 216 19.72 -0.38 26.61
C PRO A 216 18.31 -0.25 26.01
N LEU A 217 18.21 -0.30 24.68
CA LEU A 217 16.96 -0.14 23.94
C LEU A 217 15.82 -1.02 24.47
N LYS A 218 16.12 -2.30 24.76
CA LYS A 218 15.12 -3.25 25.27
C LYS A 218 14.54 -2.80 26.62
N GLU A 219 15.37 -2.31 27.54
CA GLU A 219 14.94 -1.84 28.85
C GLU A 219 14.07 -0.60 28.74
N ARG A 220 14.43 0.33 27.84
CA ARG A 220 13.64 1.53 27.57
C ARG A 220 12.24 1.19 27.06
N ILE A 221 12.12 0.25 26.12
CA ILE A 221 10.82 -0.19 25.59
C ILE A 221 9.98 -0.84 26.70
N LEU A 222 10.57 -1.78 27.47
CA LEU A 222 9.86 -2.46 28.55
C LEU A 222 9.44 -1.50 29.68
N ASP A 223 10.23 -0.47 29.96
CA ASP A 223 9.87 0.59 30.90
C ASP A 223 8.67 1.41 30.42
N LEU A 224 8.55 1.69 29.13
CA LEU A 224 7.37 2.35 28.58
C LEU A 224 6.12 1.46 28.66
N ILE A 225 6.24 0.19 28.28
CA ILE A 225 5.12 -0.78 28.28
C ILE A 225 4.56 -0.99 29.69
N ARG A 226 5.42 -1.24 30.68
CA ARG A 226 4.98 -1.51 32.07
C ARG A 226 4.28 -0.33 32.75
N ARG A 227 4.36 0.87 32.16
CA ARG A 227 3.71 2.10 32.65
C ARG A 227 2.36 2.35 32.00
N MET A 228 1.97 1.57 31.00
CA MET A 228 0.67 1.66 30.32
C MET A 228 -0.37 0.78 31.02
N SER A 229 -1.61 1.26 31.14
CA SER A 229 -2.75 0.40 31.43
C SER A 229 -3.04 -0.53 30.25
N LEU A 230 -3.80 -1.61 30.48
CA LEU A 230 -4.21 -2.53 29.41
C LEU A 230 -4.92 -1.79 28.26
N ALA A 231 -5.81 -0.85 28.60
CA ALA A 231 -6.50 0.04 27.68
C ALA A 231 -5.54 0.77 26.73
N GLU A 232 -4.55 1.45 27.31
CA GLU A 232 -3.56 2.22 26.54
C GLU A 232 -2.66 1.30 25.70
N LYS A 233 -2.29 0.11 26.22
CA LYS A 233 -1.50 -0.87 25.45
C LYS A 233 -2.23 -1.28 24.17
N VAL A 234 -3.52 -1.60 24.27
CA VAL A 234 -4.34 -1.99 23.12
C VAL A 234 -4.47 -0.85 22.11
N GLU A 235 -4.69 0.38 22.57
CA GLU A 235 -4.77 1.55 21.68
C GLU A 235 -3.46 1.78 20.90
N GLN A 236 -2.30 1.45 21.47
CA GLN A 236 -1.01 1.54 20.78
C GLN A 236 -0.76 0.42 19.74
N LEU A 237 -1.64 -0.57 19.63
CA LEU A 237 -1.58 -1.63 18.60
C LEU A 237 -2.47 -1.33 17.38
N ASN A 238 -3.12 -0.17 17.32
CA ASN A 238 -3.79 0.30 16.12
C ASN A 238 -2.86 1.21 15.30
N HIS A 239 -3.07 1.26 13.98
CA HIS A 239 -2.29 2.11 13.10
C HIS A 239 -2.37 3.61 13.46
N ASP A 240 -3.48 4.07 14.03
CA ASP A 240 -3.73 5.45 14.48
C ASP A 240 -3.50 5.60 16.00
N ALA A 241 -2.37 5.09 16.48
CA ALA A 241 -2.04 5.07 17.90
C ALA A 241 -2.12 6.47 18.55
N PRO A 242 -3.01 6.67 19.54
CA PRO A 242 -3.23 7.99 20.14
C PRO A 242 -2.06 8.42 21.00
N ALA A 243 -2.04 9.70 21.37
CA ALA A 243 -1.11 10.19 22.38
C ALA A 243 -1.48 9.62 23.76
N ILE A 244 -0.49 9.46 24.64
CA ILE A 244 -0.71 9.21 26.07
C ILE A 244 -0.15 10.40 26.85
N PRO A 245 -0.97 11.44 27.11
CA PRO A 245 -0.49 12.69 27.70
C PRO A 245 0.20 12.52 29.06
N ARG A 246 -0.32 11.65 29.92
CA ARG A 246 0.29 11.38 31.24
C ARG A 246 1.70 10.79 31.17
N LEU A 247 2.02 10.09 30.07
CA LEU A 247 3.36 9.58 29.81
C LEU A 247 4.17 10.56 28.97
N GLY A 248 3.52 11.57 28.36
CA GLY A 248 4.07 12.45 27.34
C GLY A 248 4.40 11.73 26.03
N LEU A 249 3.73 10.60 25.75
CA LEU A 249 3.92 9.85 24.50
C LEU A 249 3.12 10.53 23.39
N PRO A 250 3.76 11.00 22.30
CA PRO A 250 3.04 11.61 21.17
C PRO A 250 2.21 10.57 20.41
N ALA A 251 1.13 11.04 19.78
CA ALA A 251 0.36 10.25 18.83
C ALA A 251 1.22 9.88 17.62
N TYR A 252 1.02 8.69 17.07
CA TYR A 252 1.78 8.22 15.93
C TYR A 252 0.89 7.43 14.98
N ASN A 253 0.83 7.87 13.71
CA ASN A 253 0.17 7.10 12.69
C ASN A 253 1.16 6.23 11.90
N TYR A 254 1.00 4.92 12.01
CA TYR A 254 1.84 3.93 11.34
C TYR A 254 1.50 3.78 9.84
N TRP A 255 0.31 4.19 9.41
CA TRP A 255 -0.12 4.03 8.02
C TRP A 255 0.43 5.14 7.14
N ASN A 256 1.51 4.83 6.43
CA ASN A 256 2.07 5.69 5.41
C ASN A 256 2.47 4.83 4.21
N GLU A 257 2.43 5.39 3.01
CA GLU A 257 2.69 4.66 1.78
C GLU A 257 3.83 5.35 1.04
N ALA A 258 4.69 4.55 0.42
CA ALA A 258 5.77 5.08 -0.40
C ALA A 258 6.16 4.13 -1.54
N LEU A 259 5.15 3.58 -2.22
CA LEU A 259 5.31 2.52 -3.22
C LEU A 259 6.41 2.85 -4.25
N HIS A 260 6.43 4.09 -4.75
CA HIS A 260 7.46 4.58 -5.67
C HIS A 260 7.78 6.07 -5.43
N GLY A 261 7.96 6.43 -4.17
CA GLY A 261 8.10 7.81 -3.67
C GLY A 261 7.04 8.08 -2.60
N VAL A 262 7.22 9.11 -1.75
CA VAL A 262 6.29 9.37 -0.63
C VAL A 262 4.89 9.67 -1.16
N ALA A 263 3.92 8.84 -0.78
CA ALA A 263 2.55 8.94 -1.28
C ALA A 263 1.64 9.80 -0.39
N ASN A 264 0.64 10.44 -1.00
CA ASN A 264 -0.45 11.16 -0.32
C ASN A 264 -0.05 12.24 0.71
N ASN A 265 1.21 12.69 0.71
CA ASN A 265 1.71 13.76 1.58
C ASN A 265 2.25 14.96 0.76
N GLY A 266 1.43 15.42 -0.19
CA GLY A 266 1.72 16.59 -1.04
C GLY A 266 2.84 16.35 -2.05
N ILE A 267 3.65 17.39 -2.30
CA ILE A 267 4.73 17.35 -3.31
C ILE A 267 5.80 16.34 -2.91
N ALA A 268 6.14 15.40 -3.78
CA ALA A 268 7.23 14.45 -3.60
C ALA A 268 7.84 14.09 -4.96
N THR A 269 9.03 13.49 -4.94
CA THR A 269 9.59 12.88 -6.15
C THR A 269 8.80 11.62 -6.49
N VAL A 270 8.26 11.54 -7.71
CA VAL A 270 7.48 10.40 -8.22
C VAL A 270 8.32 9.61 -9.22
N PHE A 271 8.68 8.38 -8.86
CA PHE A 271 9.48 7.46 -9.67
C PHE A 271 8.60 6.66 -10.65
N PRO A 272 9.18 5.88 -11.58
CA PRO A 272 8.40 4.87 -12.29
C PRO A 272 7.67 3.94 -11.32
N CYS A 273 6.49 3.44 -11.70
CA CYS A 273 5.82 2.40 -10.93
C CYS A 273 6.75 1.19 -10.74
N PRO A 274 6.59 0.40 -9.66
CA PRO A 274 7.50 -0.69 -9.32
C PRO A 274 7.84 -1.65 -10.48
N ILE A 275 6.84 -2.06 -11.28
CA ILE A 275 7.05 -2.98 -12.40
C ILE A 275 7.91 -2.33 -13.50
N GLY A 276 7.70 -1.05 -13.77
CA GLY A 276 8.52 -0.28 -14.69
C GLY A 276 9.94 -0.13 -14.16
N GLY A 277 10.08 0.26 -12.89
CA GLY A 277 11.37 0.35 -12.23
C GLY A 277 12.16 -0.98 -12.26
N ALA A 278 11.47 -2.11 -12.12
CA ALA A 278 12.07 -3.45 -12.18
C ALA A 278 12.60 -3.80 -13.57
N ALA A 279 12.05 -3.20 -14.63
CA ALA A 279 12.56 -3.35 -15.98
C ALA A 279 13.97 -2.77 -16.19
N SER A 280 14.49 -1.97 -15.24
CA SER A 280 15.90 -1.54 -15.25
C SER A 280 16.89 -2.66 -14.92
N TRP A 281 16.44 -3.70 -14.20
CA TRP A 281 17.30 -4.76 -13.63
C TRP A 281 18.51 -4.18 -12.89
N ASN A 282 18.29 -3.07 -12.16
CA ASN A 282 19.36 -2.32 -11.52
C ASN A 282 19.11 -2.15 -10.00
N PRO A 283 19.69 -3.03 -9.17
CA PRO A 283 19.58 -2.92 -7.71
C PRO A 283 20.09 -1.59 -7.14
N ASP A 284 21.12 -0.96 -7.76
CA ASP A 284 21.62 0.35 -7.33
C ASP A 284 20.54 1.44 -7.49
N MET A 285 19.77 1.41 -8.58
CA MET A 285 18.67 2.35 -8.78
C MET A 285 17.58 2.20 -7.71
N PHE A 286 17.26 0.97 -7.30
CA PHE A 286 16.33 0.72 -6.20
C PHE A 286 16.86 1.18 -4.85
N TYR A 287 18.16 1.02 -4.57
CA TYR A 287 18.79 1.59 -3.39
C TYR A 287 18.68 3.12 -3.37
N ARG A 288 18.98 3.77 -4.50
CA ARG A 288 18.90 5.24 -4.64
C ARG A 288 17.45 5.74 -4.52
N GLN A 289 16.50 5.04 -5.13
CA GLN A 289 15.07 5.34 -5.00
C GLN A 289 14.62 5.24 -3.53
N GLY A 290 14.95 4.14 -2.85
CA GLY A 290 14.66 3.96 -1.42
C GLY A 290 15.29 5.07 -0.58
N ARG A 291 16.55 5.44 -0.88
CA ARG A 291 17.26 6.52 -0.18
C ARG A 291 16.57 7.88 -0.33
N VAL A 292 16.21 8.26 -1.55
CA VAL A 292 15.46 9.50 -1.83
C VAL A 292 14.14 9.48 -1.05
N THR A 293 13.38 8.39 -1.17
CA THR A 293 12.09 8.21 -0.49
C THR A 293 12.21 8.37 1.02
N GLY A 294 13.23 7.75 1.63
CA GLY A 294 13.50 7.87 3.07
C GLY A 294 13.88 9.29 3.50
N VAL A 295 14.68 9.99 2.71
CA VAL A 295 15.07 11.39 2.98
C VAL A 295 13.86 12.32 2.89
N GLU A 296 13.06 12.22 1.82
CA GLU A 296 11.86 13.05 1.66
C GLU A 296 10.81 12.74 2.75
N GLY A 297 10.61 11.46 3.07
CA GLY A 297 9.74 11.04 4.16
C GLY A 297 10.17 11.61 5.50
N ARG A 298 11.48 11.53 5.81
CA ARG A 298 12.06 12.10 7.02
C ARG A 298 11.95 13.62 7.08
N ALA A 299 12.24 14.31 5.99
CA ALA A 299 12.07 15.76 5.88
C ALA A 299 10.62 16.20 6.20
N LYS A 300 9.63 15.51 5.62
CA LYS A 300 8.20 15.78 5.87
C LYS A 300 7.79 15.47 7.30
N HIS A 301 8.23 14.34 7.84
CA HIS A 301 7.95 13.98 9.23
C HIS A 301 8.53 15.00 10.20
N ASN A 302 9.80 15.37 10.05
CA ASN A 302 10.47 16.33 10.93
C ASN A 302 9.75 17.69 10.91
N ASP A 303 9.37 18.19 9.72
CA ASP A 303 8.61 19.44 9.58
C ASP A 303 7.25 19.38 10.28
N TYR A 304 6.52 18.27 10.11
CA TYR A 304 5.21 18.09 10.74
C TYR A 304 5.34 17.95 12.26
N ALA A 305 6.19 17.04 12.73
CA ALA A 305 6.37 16.73 14.15
C ALA A 305 6.83 17.97 14.96
N ALA A 306 7.73 18.79 14.41
CA ALA A 306 8.19 20.02 15.05
C ALA A 306 7.07 21.05 15.29
N LYS A 307 6.03 21.04 14.44
CA LYS A 307 4.87 21.94 14.55
C LYS A 307 3.73 21.37 15.41
N HIS A 308 3.81 20.11 15.81
CA HIS A 308 2.70 19.38 16.44
C HIS A 308 3.14 18.57 17.67
N ASN A 309 4.10 19.08 18.45
CA ASN A 309 4.56 18.47 19.70
C ASN A 309 5.01 16.98 19.54
N GLY A 310 5.65 16.66 18.42
CA GLY A 310 6.10 15.30 18.12
C GLY A 310 5.01 14.36 17.59
N ASN A 311 3.76 14.81 17.46
CA ASN A 311 2.68 14.00 16.90
C ASN A 311 2.89 13.76 15.40
N SER A 312 2.40 12.61 14.94
CA SER A 312 2.22 12.30 13.53
C SER A 312 0.76 11.93 13.27
N LYS A 313 0.20 12.48 12.19
CA LYS A 313 -1.12 12.11 11.66
C LYS A 313 -0.94 11.18 10.47
N TRP A 314 -2.06 10.68 9.95
CA TRP A 314 -2.07 9.90 8.71
C TRP A 314 -1.27 10.58 7.59
N TRP A 315 -0.43 9.81 6.90
CA TRP A 315 0.53 10.25 5.87
C TRP A 315 1.78 11.01 6.34
N THR A 316 1.94 11.35 7.62
CA THR A 316 3.10 12.12 8.13
C THR A 316 4.06 11.31 9.01
N GLY A 317 3.87 10.01 9.10
CA GLY A 317 4.73 9.08 9.82
C GLY A 317 5.95 8.64 9.01
N LEU A 318 6.67 7.66 9.55
CA LEU A 318 7.95 7.16 9.01
C LEU A 318 7.97 5.64 8.81
N THR A 319 6.84 4.99 9.02
CA THR A 319 6.64 3.59 8.69
C THR A 319 5.91 3.53 7.37
N PHE A 320 6.62 3.13 6.32
CA PHE A 320 6.08 3.04 4.98
C PHE A 320 5.74 1.58 4.65
N TRP A 321 4.50 1.34 4.22
CA TRP A 321 4.01 0.02 3.82
C TRP A 321 4.43 -0.32 2.39
N THR A 322 5.73 -0.44 2.19
CA THR A 322 6.42 -0.68 0.92
C THR A 322 7.74 -1.41 1.20
N PRO A 323 8.26 -2.27 0.30
CA PRO A 323 7.76 -2.57 -1.04
C PRO A 323 6.66 -3.64 -1.11
N ASN A 324 5.82 -3.56 -2.15
CA ASN A 324 5.00 -4.70 -2.58
C ASN A 324 5.89 -5.64 -3.41
N ILE A 325 6.11 -6.85 -2.89
CA ILE A 325 7.05 -7.83 -3.45
C ILE A 325 6.35 -9.13 -3.83
N ASN A 326 5.03 -9.12 -3.96
CA ASN A 326 4.30 -10.28 -4.46
C ASN A 326 4.73 -10.64 -5.89
N ILE A 327 4.61 -11.93 -6.24
CA ILE A 327 4.91 -12.42 -7.58
C ILE A 327 3.74 -12.11 -8.51
N PHE A 328 4.01 -11.42 -9.62
CA PHE A 328 3.01 -11.10 -10.62
C PHE A 328 2.72 -12.30 -11.53
N ARG A 329 2.07 -13.33 -10.95
CA ARG A 329 1.80 -14.63 -11.60
C ARG A 329 0.81 -14.57 -12.77
N ASP A 330 -0.09 -13.60 -12.75
CA ASP A 330 -1.22 -13.49 -13.68
C ASP A 330 -1.40 -12.02 -14.08
N PRO A 331 -1.17 -11.67 -15.36
CA PRO A 331 -1.19 -10.29 -15.85
C PRO A 331 -2.59 -9.63 -15.85
N ARG A 332 -3.64 -10.34 -15.42
CA ARG A 332 -4.96 -9.76 -15.15
C ARG A 332 -5.06 -9.07 -13.79
N TRP A 333 -4.15 -9.38 -12.86
CA TRP A 333 -4.19 -8.83 -11.51
C TRP A 333 -3.94 -7.32 -11.51
N GLY A 334 -4.90 -6.56 -11.00
CA GLY A 334 -4.89 -5.09 -11.02
C GLY A 334 -3.71 -4.44 -10.29
N ARG A 335 -3.20 -5.11 -9.24
CA ARG A 335 -2.08 -4.60 -8.44
C ARG A 335 -0.72 -5.11 -8.89
N GLY A 336 -0.65 -5.83 -10.02
CA GLY A 336 0.62 -6.29 -10.56
C GLY A 336 1.60 -5.15 -10.90
N GLN A 337 1.08 -3.96 -11.23
CA GLN A 337 1.86 -2.74 -11.42
C GLN A 337 2.72 -2.35 -10.20
N GLU A 338 2.30 -2.78 -9.00
CA GLU A 338 2.94 -2.49 -7.73
C GLU A 338 4.12 -3.42 -7.42
N THR A 339 4.32 -4.46 -8.24
CA THR A 339 5.30 -5.53 -7.99
C THR A 339 6.59 -5.33 -8.78
N TYR A 340 7.58 -6.19 -8.51
CA TYR A 340 8.82 -6.24 -9.30
C TYR A 340 8.81 -7.34 -10.38
N GLY A 341 7.63 -7.86 -10.73
CA GLY A 341 7.46 -8.83 -11.81
C GLY A 341 7.21 -10.26 -11.34
N GLU A 342 7.52 -11.22 -12.21
CA GLU A 342 7.09 -12.62 -12.06
C GLU A 342 8.16 -13.56 -11.47
N ASP A 343 9.37 -13.05 -11.21
CA ASP A 343 10.52 -13.87 -10.82
C ASP A 343 10.96 -13.64 -9.36
N PRO A 344 10.94 -14.68 -8.49
CA PRO A 344 11.32 -14.55 -7.08
C PRO A 344 12.77 -14.11 -6.85
N PHE A 345 13.71 -14.44 -7.74
CA PHE A 345 15.11 -14.05 -7.58
C PHE A 345 15.28 -12.56 -7.87
N LEU A 346 14.79 -12.08 -9.02
CA LEU A 346 14.81 -10.66 -9.39
C LEU A 346 14.10 -9.81 -8.34
N THR A 347 12.88 -10.19 -7.96
CA THR A 347 12.12 -9.49 -6.91
C THR A 347 12.90 -9.41 -5.61
N GLY A 348 13.56 -10.49 -5.18
CA GLY A 348 14.41 -10.50 -4.00
C GLY A 348 15.61 -9.55 -4.09
N GLU A 349 16.33 -9.54 -5.21
CA GLU A 349 17.49 -8.64 -5.42
C GLU A 349 17.10 -7.16 -5.33
N LEU A 350 15.99 -6.78 -5.97
CA LEU A 350 15.51 -5.41 -6.01
C LEU A 350 14.93 -4.99 -4.66
N ALA A 351 14.15 -5.86 -4.01
CA ALA A 351 13.57 -5.60 -2.69
C ALA A 351 14.64 -5.39 -1.61
N VAL A 352 15.68 -6.23 -1.57
CA VAL A 352 16.78 -6.09 -0.61
C VAL A 352 17.47 -4.74 -0.77
N SER A 353 17.71 -4.30 -2.01
CA SER A 353 18.34 -3.01 -2.28
C SER A 353 17.46 -1.83 -1.91
N TYR A 354 16.17 -1.87 -2.26
CA TYR A 354 15.20 -0.83 -1.90
C TYR A 354 15.07 -0.68 -0.38
N VAL A 355 14.90 -1.80 0.35
CA VAL A 355 14.79 -1.83 1.82
C VAL A 355 16.02 -1.19 2.47
N LYS A 356 17.23 -1.54 2.02
CA LYS A 356 18.48 -0.93 2.52
C LYS A 356 18.57 0.57 2.22
N GLY A 357 18.12 0.98 1.04
CA GLY A 357 18.04 2.39 0.66
C GLY A 357 17.15 3.19 1.59
N LEU A 358 15.91 2.71 1.79
CA LEU A 358 14.86 3.34 2.58
C LEU A 358 15.17 3.36 4.09
N GLN A 359 15.67 2.25 4.63
CA GLN A 359 15.97 2.14 6.05
C GLN A 359 17.26 2.84 6.47
N GLY A 360 18.18 3.08 5.53
CA GLY A 360 19.52 3.55 5.85
C GLY A 360 20.37 2.46 6.52
N ASP A 361 21.58 2.83 6.88
CA ASP A 361 22.65 1.94 7.36
C ASP A 361 23.12 2.26 8.78
N HIS A 362 22.53 3.25 9.46
CA HIS A 362 22.92 3.59 10.81
C HIS A 362 22.58 2.43 11.77
N PRO A 363 23.52 2.00 12.63
CA PRO A 363 23.36 0.78 13.42
C PRO A 363 22.23 0.87 14.46
N GLU A 364 22.00 2.08 15.00
CA GLU A 364 20.99 2.34 16.04
C GLU A 364 19.68 2.91 15.50
N TYR A 365 19.74 3.66 14.39
CA TYR A 365 18.64 4.49 13.92
C TYR A 365 18.29 4.16 12.48
N MET A 366 17.00 4.12 12.15
CA MET A 366 16.51 3.95 10.78
C MET A 366 16.12 5.30 10.19
N LEU A 367 16.45 5.52 8.92
CA LEU A 367 16.05 6.71 8.15
C LEU A 367 14.52 6.77 8.02
N ALA A 368 13.92 5.68 7.57
CA ALA A 368 12.50 5.38 7.62
C ALA A 368 12.36 3.86 7.77
N MET A 369 11.16 3.35 7.99
CA MET A 369 10.92 1.91 8.09
C MET A 369 10.26 1.39 6.82
N ALA A 370 10.82 0.31 6.27
CA ALA A 370 10.24 -0.43 5.16
C ALA A 370 9.37 -1.57 5.70
N CYS A 371 8.33 -1.95 4.95
CA CYS A 371 7.43 -3.04 5.28
C CYS A 371 7.08 -3.84 4.03
N ALA A 372 7.60 -5.07 3.94
CA ALA A 372 7.38 -5.95 2.80
C ALA A 372 5.94 -6.48 2.79
N LYS A 373 5.24 -6.35 1.65
CA LYS A 373 3.83 -6.74 1.51
C LYS A 373 3.55 -7.48 0.20
N HIS A 374 2.48 -8.27 0.11
CA HIS A 374 1.57 -8.72 1.18
C HIS A 374 1.87 -10.20 1.48
N TYR A 375 2.14 -10.49 2.74
CA TYR A 375 2.64 -11.78 3.21
C TYR A 375 1.46 -12.69 3.63
N ALA A 376 1.13 -13.73 2.88
CA ALA A 376 1.78 -14.20 1.66
C ALA A 376 0.78 -14.65 0.59
N VAL A 377 1.31 -14.97 -0.59
CA VAL A 377 0.53 -15.56 -1.70
C VAL A 377 -0.64 -14.66 -2.14
N HIS A 378 -0.45 -13.33 -2.10
CA HIS A 378 -1.45 -12.37 -2.52
C HIS A 378 -1.17 -11.89 -3.95
N SER A 379 -1.94 -12.37 -4.91
CA SER A 379 -1.76 -12.03 -6.34
C SER A 379 -3.09 -12.05 -7.09
N GLY A 380 -4.13 -11.44 -6.49
CA GLY A 380 -5.49 -11.40 -7.01
C GLY A 380 -6.25 -12.74 -6.91
N PRO A 381 -7.57 -12.77 -7.10
CA PRO A 381 -8.38 -11.65 -7.56
C PRO A 381 -8.72 -10.65 -6.45
N GLU A 382 -8.60 -9.37 -6.76
CA GLU A 382 -8.93 -8.24 -5.90
C GLU A 382 -10.41 -8.25 -5.42
N PRO A 383 -11.43 -8.51 -6.26
CA PRO A 383 -12.82 -8.54 -5.80
C PRO A 383 -13.15 -9.62 -4.75
N LYS A 384 -12.31 -10.67 -4.64
CA LYS A 384 -12.50 -11.74 -3.64
C LYS A 384 -11.48 -11.66 -2.51
N ARG A 385 -10.54 -10.71 -2.50
CA ARG A 385 -9.37 -10.71 -1.59
C ARG A 385 -9.70 -10.91 -0.11
N HIS A 386 -10.85 -10.40 0.35
CA HIS A 386 -11.30 -10.47 1.75
C HIS A 386 -11.78 -11.87 2.19
N ARG A 387 -12.02 -12.78 1.25
CA ARG A 387 -12.52 -14.16 1.50
C ARG A 387 -11.81 -15.22 0.66
N PHE A 388 -10.81 -14.83 -0.12
CA PHE A 388 -10.14 -15.72 -1.05
C PHE A 388 -9.22 -16.68 -0.29
N ASP A 389 -9.27 -17.97 -0.62
CA ASP A 389 -8.33 -18.97 -0.14
C ASP A 389 -7.37 -19.38 -1.25
N ALA A 390 -6.11 -18.96 -1.12
CA ALA A 390 -5.05 -19.31 -2.05
C ALA A 390 -4.55 -20.72 -1.73
N VAL A 391 -4.98 -21.69 -2.54
CA VAL A 391 -4.53 -23.08 -2.44
C VAL A 391 -3.28 -23.28 -3.29
N VAL A 392 -2.16 -23.60 -2.63
CA VAL A 392 -0.87 -23.84 -3.27
C VAL A 392 -0.21 -25.09 -2.71
N SER A 393 0.53 -25.80 -3.56
CA SER A 393 1.38 -26.89 -3.07
C SER A 393 2.49 -26.35 -2.16
N GLU A 394 2.98 -27.19 -1.26
CA GLU A 394 4.09 -26.84 -0.38
C GLU A 394 5.33 -26.41 -1.18
N ARG A 395 5.63 -27.09 -2.29
CA ARG A 395 6.75 -26.71 -3.16
C ARG A 395 6.54 -25.34 -3.81
N GLU A 396 5.35 -25.04 -4.34
CA GLU A 396 5.10 -23.70 -4.91
C GLU A 396 5.20 -22.59 -3.87
N LEU A 397 4.73 -22.85 -2.64
CA LEU A 397 4.86 -21.93 -1.52
C LEU A 397 6.33 -21.59 -1.26
N PHE A 398 7.19 -22.60 -1.07
CA PHE A 398 8.61 -22.40 -0.76
C PHE A 398 9.47 -22.01 -1.98
N GLU A 399 9.15 -22.45 -3.19
CA GLU A 399 9.99 -22.21 -4.39
C GLU A 399 9.57 -20.99 -5.22
N THR A 400 8.40 -20.41 -4.95
CA THR A 400 7.89 -19.25 -5.70
C THR A 400 7.42 -18.11 -4.80
N TYR A 401 6.54 -18.38 -3.83
CA TYR A 401 5.85 -17.30 -3.11
C TYR A 401 6.57 -16.77 -1.88
N LEU A 402 7.50 -17.52 -1.29
CA LEU A 402 8.24 -17.12 -0.08
C LEU A 402 9.70 -16.66 -0.27
N PRO A 403 10.47 -17.07 -1.30
CA PRO A 403 11.90 -16.76 -1.36
C PRO A 403 12.27 -15.27 -1.25
N HIS A 404 11.51 -14.38 -1.89
CA HIS A 404 11.77 -12.94 -1.87
C HIS A 404 11.46 -12.31 -0.50
N PHE A 405 10.45 -12.81 0.24
CA PHE A 405 10.20 -12.42 1.63
C PHE A 405 11.32 -12.90 2.57
N GLU A 406 11.77 -14.16 2.42
CA GLU A 406 12.91 -14.68 3.18
C GLU A 406 14.14 -13.78 3.02
N ARG A 407 14.44 -13.37 1.78
CA ARG A 407 15.57 -12.49 1.48
C ARG A 407 15.38 -11.08 2.03
N ALA A 408 14.19 -10.49 1.89
CA ALA A 408 13.88 -9.19 2.48
C ALA A 408 14.14 -9.18 4.00
N VAL A 409 13.83 -10.27 4.70
CA VAL A 409 14.08 -10.43 6.13
C VAL A 409 15.56 -10.69 6.41
N ARG A 410 16.15 -11.73 5.81
CA ARG A 410 17.51 -12.17 6.16
C ARG A 410 18.60 -11.21 5.68
N GLU A 411 18.50 -10.75 4.42
CA GLU A 411 19.49 -9.94 3.73
C GLU A 411 19.15 -8.45 3.75
N GLY A 412 17.87 -8.12 3.57
CA GLY A 412 17.37 -6.74 3.59
C GLY A 412 17.22 -6.18 5.00
N LYS A 413 17.04 -7.04 6.01
CA LYS A 413 16.70 -6.66 7.39
C LYS A 413 15.46 -5.75 7.43
N VAL A 414 14.46 -6.07 6.61
CA VAL A 414 13.20 -5.32 6.59
C VAL A 414 12.61 -5.26 8.01
N ALA A 415 12.17 -4.08 8.43
CA ALA A 415 11.69 -3.83 9.79
C ALA A 415 10.16 -4.00 9.92
N GLY A 416 9.47 -4.30 8.82
CA GLY A 416 8.03 -4.55 8.78
C GLY A 416 7.67 -5.65 7.79
N VAL A 417 6.60 -6.37 8.09
CA VAL A 417 5.92 -7.27 7.14
C VAL A 417 4.42 -7.06 7.29
N MET A 418 3.70 -6.96 6.17
CA MET A 418 2.24 -6.83 6.19
C MET A 418 1.60 -8.18 5.87
N GLY A 419 0.74 -8.69 6.76
CA GLY A 419 -0.06 -9.88 6.51
C GLY A 419 -1.16 -9.62 5.48
N ALA A 420 -1.34 -10.52 4.51
CA ALA A 420 -2.30 -10.35 3.42
C ALA A 420 -3.76 -10.53 3.85
N TYR A 421 -4.68 -10.09 2.97
CA TYR A 421 -6.12 -10.30 3.11
C TYR A 421 -6.54 -11.77 3.05
N ASN A 422 -5.97 -12.54 2.10
CA ASN A 422 -6.42 -13.89 1.78
C ASN A 422 -6.03 -14.92 2.86
N ALA A 423 -6.70 -16.07 2.79
CA ALA A 423 -6.21 -17.29 3.41
C ALA A 423 -5.17 -17.97 2.51
N VAL A 424 -4.30 -18.78 3.12
CA VAL A 424 -3.41 -19.70 2.42
C VAL A 424 -3.67 -21.09 2.96
N ASN A 425 -4.10 -21.99 2.08
CA ASN A 425 -4.45 -23.36 2.41
C ASN A 425 -5.41 -23.44 3.62
N GLY A 426 -6.46 -22.61 3.62
CA GLY A 426 -7.55 -22.60 4.61
C GLY A 426 -7.30 -21.78 5.87
N VAL A 427 -6.18 -21.07 6.00
CA VAL A 427 -5.88 -20.24 7.19
C VAL A 427 -5.62 -18.78 6.79
N PRO A 428 -6.40 -17.79 7.30
CA PRO A 428 -6.16 -16.37 7.04
C PRO A 428 -4.73 -15.94 7.36
N CYS A 429 -4.06 -15.21 6.47
CA CYS A 429 -2.64 -14.87 6.62
C CYS A 429 -2.32 -14.17 7.94
N CYS A 430 -3.18 -13.24 8.38
CA CYS A 430 -3.00 -12.51 9.64
C CYS A 430 -3.23 -13.37 10.90
N ALA A 431 -3.80 -14.56 10.78
CA ALA A 431 -4.01 -15.54 11.86
C ALA A 431 -3.14 -16.80 11.70
N ASN A 432 -2.21 -16.83 10.73
CA ASN A 432 -1.44 -18.01 10.38
C ASN A 432 -0.10 -18.06 11.14
N SER A 433 -0.05 -18.85 12.23
CA SER A 433 1.15 -18.98 13.07
C SER A 433 2.35 -19.64 12.35
N PHE A 434 2.09 -20.52 11.37
CA PHE A 434 3.13 -21.09 10.53
C PHE A 434 3.83 -19.98 9.72
N LEU A 435 3.06 -19.10 9.07
CA LEU A 435 3.61 -17.98 8.31
C LEU A 435 4.30 -16.95 9.22
N LEU A 436 3.60 -16.44 10.23
CA LEU A 436 3.99 -15.24 10.98
C LEU A 436 4.98 -15.53 12.12
N THR A 437 4.86 -16.68 12.79
CA THR A 437 5.75 -17.05 13.89
C THR A 437 6.82 -18.02 13.42
N GLU A 438 6.42 -19.19 12.90
CA GLU A 438 7.37 -20.26 12.62
C GLU A 438 8.33 -19.88 11.49
N LEU A 439 7.83 -19.48 10.33
CA LEU A 439 8.69 -19.07 9.21
C LEU A 439 9.33 -17.71 9.46
N LEU A 440 8.50 -16.67 9.60
CA LEU A 440 8.96 -15.29 9.60
C LEU A 440 9.85 -14.94 10.82
N ARG A 441 9.36 -15.17 12.05
CA ARG A 441 10.13 -14.89 13.27
C ARG A 441 11.20 -15.94 13.53
N THR A 442 10.83 -17.21 13.63
CA THR A 442 11.73 -18.24 14.15
C THR A 442 12.76 -18.67 13.10
N ARG A 443 12.33 -19.08 11.91
CA ARG A 443 13.29 -19.59 10.89
C ARG A 443 14.08 -18.45 10.25
N TRP A 444 13.43 -17.35 9.87
CA TRP A 444 14.09 -16.25 9.14
C TRP A 444 14.74 -15.19 10.04
N GLY A 445 14.36 -15.11 11.32
CA GLY A 445 14.94 -14.18 12.28
C GLY A 445 14.40 -12.76 12.15
N PHE A 446 13.10 -12.59 11.87
CA PHE A 446 12.48 -11.28 11.79
C PHE A 446 12.34 -10.59 13.16
N GLU A 447 12.87 -9.37 13.28
CA GLU A 447 12.91 -8.61 14.54
C GLU A 447 11.79 -7.56 14.66
N GLY A 448 11.30 -7.07 13.51
CA GLY A 448 10.34 -5.96 13.42
C GLY A 448 8.91 -6.33 13.82
N TYR A 449 7.95 -5.50 13.38
CA TYR A 449 6.53 -5.75 13.60
C TYR A 449 5.83 -6.33 12.37
N VAL A 450 4.82 -7.16 12.60
CA VAL A 450 3.83 -7.54 11.58
C VAL A 450 2.61 -6.65 11.70
N VAL A 451 2.13 -6.10 10.58
CA VAL A 451 0.88 -5.34 10.51
C VAL A 451 -0.14 -6.10 9.67
N SER A 452 -1.42 -6.04 10.01
CA SER A 452 -2.47 -6.55 9.14
C SER A 452 -2.65 -5.65 7.92
N ASP A 453 -3.06 -6.19 6.78
CA ASP A 453 -3.70 -5.34 5.77
C ASP A 453 -5.00 -4.73 6.33
N CYS A 454 -5.52 -3.69 5.69
CA CYS A 454 -6.56 -2.83 6.23
C CYS A 454 -7.93 -3.52 6.25
N GLY A 455 -8.35 -3.94 7.45
CA GLY A 455 -9.53 -4.79 7.65
C GLY A 455 -9.27 -6.29 7.58
N ALA A 456 -8.01 -6.74 7.43
CA ALA A 456 -7.69 -8.17 7.38
C ALA A 456 -7.98 -8.89 8.71
N ILE A 457 -7.99 -8.19 9.85
CA ILE A 457 -8.43 -8.77 11.13
C ILE A 457 -9.94 -8.98 11.15
N ARG A 458 -10.72 -8.01 10.67
CA ARG A 458 -12.17 -8.16 10.46
C ARG A 458 -12.49 -9.37 9.58
N ASN A 459 -11.74 -9.54 8.49
CA ASN A 459 -11.97 -10.62 7.54
C ASN A 459 -11.88 -12.02 8.17
N ILE A 460 -11.15 -12.18 9.29
CA ILE A 460 -11.03 -13.46 10.01
C ILE A 460 -12.38 -13.92 10.58
N TRP A 461 -13.27 -13.03 11.03
CA TRP A 461 -14.51 -13.42 11.70
C TRP A 461 -15.79 -13.02 10.96
N ALA A 462 -15.73 -11.98 10.13
CA ALA A 462 -16.92 -11.44 9.50
C ALA A 462 -17.63 -12.51 8.64
N PRO A 463 -18.98 -12.64 8.74
CA PRO A 463 -19.75 -13.67 8.04
C PRO A 463 -19.60 -13.65 6.51
N GLU A 464 -19.41 -12.46 5.94
CA GLU A 464 -19.30 -12.25 4.49
C GLU A 464 -17.87 -12.48 3.95
N ASP A 465 -16.91 -12.67 4.85
CA ASP A 465 -15.48 -12.77 4.57
C ASP A 465 -14.97 -14.21 4.78
N HIS A 466 -13.87 -14.46 5.50
CA HIS A 466 -13.36 -15.82 5.74
C HIS A 466 -14.19 -16.61 6.73
N HIS A 467 -14.85 -15.93 7.67
CA HIS A 467 -15.63 -16.54 8.75
C HIS A 467 -14.89 -17.71 9.46
N TYR A 468 -13.58 -17.54 9.69
CA TYR A 468 -12.69 -18.54 10.27
C TYR A 468 -12.94 -18.74 11.77
N VAL A 469 -13.42 -17.71 12.46
CA VAL A 469 -13.88 -17.73 13.85
C VAL A 469 -15.20 -16.98 13.98
N LYS A 470 -15.87 -17.06 15.13
CA LYS A 470 -17.24 -16.56 15.29
C LYS A 470 -17.30 -15.12 15.75
N THR A 471 -16.30 -14.65 16.51
CA THR A 471 -16.37 -13.35 17.17
C THR A 471 -15.13 -12.47 16.87
N PRO A 472 -15.27 -11.14 16.96
CA PRO A 472 -14.14 -10.22 16.86
C PRO A 472 -13.07 -10.45 17.94
N GLU A 473 -13.44 -10.86 19.16
CA GLU A 473 -12.48 -11.17 20.24
C GLU A 473 -11.62 -12.39 19.90
N GLU A 474 -12.24 -13.45 19.35
CA GLU A 474 -11.52 -14.63 18.87
C GLU A 474 -10.57 -14.25 17.73
N ALA A 475 -11.00 -13.43 16.77
CA ALA A 475 -10.17 -13.00 15.65
C ALA A 475 -8.96 -12.18 16.10
N ALA A 476 -9.18 -11.17 16.94
CA ALA A 476 -8.10 -10.33 17.45
C ALA A 476 -7.10 -11.15 18.29
N ALA A 477 -7.59 -12.04 19.16
CA ALA A 477 -6.73 -12.93 19.95
C ALA A 477 -5.92 -13.89 19.07
N ARG A 478 -6.54 -14.49 18.05
CA ARG A 478 -5.88 -15.42 17.13
C ARG A 478 -4.79 -14.71 16.31
N ALA A 479 -5.09 -13.53 15.78
CA ALA A 479 -4.14 -12.76 15.00
C ALA A 479 -2.92 -12.33 15.84
N LEU A 480 -3.15 -11.80 17.05
CA LEU A 480 -2.07 -11.39 17.94
C LEU A 480 -1.19 -12.58 18.33
N LYS A 481 -1.79 -13.72 18.70
CA LYS A 481 -1.06 -14.96 19.03
C LYS A 481 -0.30 -15.55 17.85
N ALA A 482 -0.83 -15.43 16.63
CA ALA A 482 -0.14 -15.88 15.44
C ALA A 482 1.11 -15.04 15.14
N GLY A 483 1.16 -13.80 15.62
CA GLY A 483 2.31 -12.89 15.48
C GLY A 483 1.97 -11.57 14.78
N CYS A 484 0.70 -11.30 14.45
CA CYS A 484 0.25 -10.02 13.89
C CYS A 484 0.23 -8.96 14.99
N ASN A 485 1.18 -8.02 14.99
CA ASN A 485 1.39 -7.10 16.10
C ASN A 485 0.51 -5.85 16.01
N LEU A 486 0.33 -5.30 14.80
CA LEU A 486 -0.34 -4.03 14.55
C LEU A 486 -1.58 -4.24 13.68
N CYS A 487 -2.67 -3.55 13.98
CA CYS A 487 -3.92 -3.58 13.20
C CYS A 487 -4.00 -2.35 12.28
N CYS A 488 -4.09 -2.55 10.96
CA CYS A 488 -4.60 -1.50 10.07
C CYS A 488 -6.13 -1.48 10.16
N GLY A 489 -6.66 -0.43 10.79
CA GLY A 489 -8.06 -0.36 11.23
C GLY A 489 -8.16 -0.36 12.75
N SER A 490 -9.29 -0.85 13.27
CA SER A 490 -9.66 -0.73 14.68
C SER A 490 -10.12 -2.05 15.32
N ASP A 491 -9.99 -3.19 14.61
CA ASP A 491 -10.43 -4.51 15.08
C ASP A 491 -9.73 -4.98 16.36
N TYR A 492 -8.51 -4.49 16.64
CA TYR A 492 -7.79 -4.79 17.88
C TYR A 492 -8.39 -4.12 19.11
N ASN A 493 -9.39 -3.24 18.98
CA ASN A 493 -10.17 -2.75 20.11
C ASN A 493 -10.86 -3.89 20.89
N ALA A 494 -11.09 -5.04 20.25
CA ALA A 494 -11.65 -6.23 20.90
C ALA A 494 -10.66 -6.91 21.88
N LEU A 495 -9.36 -6.59 21.84
CA LEU A 495 -8.34 -7.27 22.66
C LEU A 495 -8.55 -7.13 24.16
N VAL A 496 -9.11 -6.01 24.65
CA VAL A 496 -9.40 -5.90 26.09
C VAL A 496 -10.48 -6.88 26.52
N ARG A 497 -11.54 -7.04 25.71
CA ARG A 497 -12.56 -8.06 25.96
C ARG A 497 -11.98 -9.47 25.82
N ALA A 498 -11.11 -9.69 24.85
CA ALA A 498 -10.41 -10.96 24.71
C ALA A 498 -9.57 -11.33 25.94
N VAL A 499 -8.91 -10.35 26.59
CA VAL A 499 -8.21 -10.56 27.87
C VAL A 499 -9.18 -10.91 29.00
N GLN A 500 -10.28 -10.16 29.12
CA GLN A 500 -11.31 -10.42 30.14
C GLN A 500 -11.97 -11.80 30.00
N GLN A 501 -12.13 -12.28 28.75
CA GLN A 501 -12.64 -13.61 28.42
C GLN A 501 -11.59 -14.72 28.56
N GLY A 502 -10.33 -14.39 28.88
CA GLY A 502 -9.24 -15.36 28.98
C GLY A 502 -8.77 -15.93 27.63
N LEU A 503 -9.18 -15.33 26.51
CA LEU A 503 -8.75 -15.74 25.16
C LEU A 503 -7.29 -15.39 24.90
N ILE A 504 -6.78 -14.34 25.55
CA ILE A 504 -5.39 -13.88 25.49
C ILE A 504 -4.98 -13.25 26.82
N THR A 505 -3.68 -13.10 27.06
CA THR A 505 -3.12 -12.49 28.27
C THR A 505 -2.57 -11.09 27.99
N GLU A 506 -2.52 -10.25 29.02
CA GLU A 506 -1.86 -8.94 28.93
C GLU A 506 -0.36 -9.06 28.58
N ARG A 507 0.29 -10.16 28.98
CA ARG A 507 1.68 -10.43 28.61
C ARG A 507 1.87 -10.64 27.10
N GLU A 508 0.92 -11.28 26.42
CA GLU A 508 0.96 -11.44 24.97
C GLU A 508 0.77 -10.07 24.27
N ILE A 509 -0.06 -9.19 24.83
CA ILE A 509 -0.20 -7.80 24.37
C ILE A 509 1.13 -7.04 24.56
N ASP A 510 1.80 -7.20 25.71
CA ASP A 510 3.12 -6.59 25.96
C ASP A 510 4.17 -7.05 24.94
N GLN A 511 4.15 -8.33 24.55
CA GLN A 511 5.04 -8.88 23.54
C GLN A 511 4.77 -8.28 22.15
N ALA A 512 3.50 -8.15 21.74
CA ALA A 512 3.17 -7.51 20.47
C ALA A 512 3.58 -6.03 20.46
N LEU A 513 3.33 -5.32 21.56
CA LEU A 513 3.65 -3.90 21.71
C LEU A 513 5.15 -3.62 21.72
N TYR A 514 5.96 -4.57 22.21
CA TYR A 514 7.41 -4.47 22.14
C TYR A 514 7.90 -4.23 20.70
N HIS A 515 7.35 -4.94 19.72
CA HIS A 515 7.80 -4.84 18.33
C HIS A 515 7.37 -3.53 17.65
N THR A 516 6.16 -3.04 17.93
CA THR A 516 5.68 -1.76 17.36
C THR A 516 6.45 -0.58 17.96
N LEU A 517 6.70 -0.60 19.27
CA LEU A 517 7.51 0.41 19.95
C LEU A 517 8.98 0.33 19.54
N TRP A 518 9.56 -0.87 19.41
CA TRP A 518 10.93 -1.06 18.91
C TRP A 518 11.16 -0.27 17.62
N THR A 519 10.22 -0.31 16.68
CA THR A 519 10.29 0.48 15.45
C THR A 519 10.31 1.99 15.73
N ARG A 520 9.44 2.50 16.61
CA ARG A 520 9.40 3.93 16.97
C ARG A 520 10.70 4.40 17.64
N PHE A 521 11.30 3.58 18.49
CA PHE A 521 12.61 3.87 19.09
C PHE A 521 13.73 3.85 18.05
N ARG A 522 13.76 2.83 17.17
CA ARG A 522 14.73 2.75 16.06
C ARG A 522 14.56 3.90 15.08
N LEU A 523 13.38 4.50 14.95
CA LEU A 523 13.18 5.71 14.15
C LEU A 523 13.69 6.99 14.82
N GLY A 524 14.19 6.91 16.06
CA GLY A 524 14.73 8.03 16.82
C GLY A 524 13.66 8.96 17.41
N LEU A 525 12.39 8.54 17.46
CA LEU A 525 11.27 9.43 17.81
C LEU A 525 11.26 9.92 19.27
N PHE A 526 12.07 9.31 20.13
CA PHE A 526 12.11 9.58 21.57
C PHE A 526 13.49 10.06 22.05
N ASP A 527 14.45 10.20 21.14
CA ASP A 527 15.82 10.55 21.47
C ASP A 527 16.09 12.04 21.13
N PRO A 528 17.04 12.70 21.80
CA PRO A 528 17.43 14.07 21.49
C PRO A 528 17.84 14.20 20.00
N PRO A 529 17.40 15.26 19.29
CA PRO A 529 17.70 15.43 17.87
C PRO A 529 19.20 15.36 17.53
N GLU A 530 20.07 15.77 18.46
CA GLU A 530 21.52 15.77 18.31
C GLU A 530 22.14 14.36 18.22
N ARG A 531 21.44 13.34 18.73
CA ARG A 531 21.85 11.92 18.61
C ARG A 531 21.34 11.26 17.35
N VAL A 532 20.23 11.75 16.79
CA VAL A 532 19.55 11.12 15.65
C VAL A 532 20.09 11.74 14.35
N PRO A 533 20.91 11.02 13.56
CA PRO A 533 21.62 11.59 12.40
C PRO A 533 20.69 12.09 11.28
N TYR A 534 19.42 11.68 11.33
CA TYR A 534 18.40 12.00 10.34
C TYR A 534 17.49 13.18 10.74
N SER A 535 17.65 13.72 11.96
CA SER A 535 16.95 14.95 12.40
C SER A 535 17.37 16.19 11.63
N LYS A 536 18.52 16.14 10.94
CA LYS A 536 19.05 17.24 10.11
C LYS A 536 18.22 17.51 8.85
N PHE A 537 17.43 16.54 8.38
CA PHE A 537 16.64 16.71 7.17
C PHE A 537 15.45 17.63 7.42
N THR A 538 15.26 18.59 6.52
CA THR A 538 14.23 19.61 6.56
C THR A 538 13.39 19.56 5.29
N ILE A 539 12.27 20.29 5.23
CA ILE A 539 11.42 20.33 4.04
C ILE A 539 12.15 20.81 2.76
N LYS A 540 13.33 21.44 2.87
CA LYS A 540 14.18 21.80 1.73
C LYS A 540 14.82 20.59 1.03
N ASP A 541 14.94 19.47 1.73
CA ASP A 541 15.46 18.21 1.20
C ASP A 541 14.36 17.40 0.47
N ASN A 542 13.15 17.94 0.34
CA ASN A 542 12.05 17.34 -0.40
C ASN A 542 12.01 17.81 -1.86
N ASN A 543 11.91 16.88 -2.81
CA ASN A 543 11.75 17.16 -4.24
C ASN A 543 12.87 18.06 -4.82
N THR A 544 14.12 17.74 -4.47
CA THR A 544 15.29 18.48 -4.96
C THR A 544 15.57 18.16 -6.45
N PRO A 545 16.34 18.99 -7.16
CA PRO A 545 16.80 18.68 -8.53
C PRO A 545 17.55 17.34 -8.61
N GLU A 546 18.34 17.01 -7.59
CA GLU A 546 19.09 15.75 -7.52
C GLU A 546 18.14 14.55 -7.42
N HIS A 547 17.09 14.65 -6.60
CA HIS A 547 16.06 13.60 -6.51
C HIS A 547 15.32 13.42 -7.84
N ALA A 548 14.97 14.54 -8.50
CA ALA A 548 14.37 14.51 -9.83
C ALA A 548 15.28 13.85 -10.88
N GLN A 549 16.61 14.04 -10.77
CA GLN A 549 17.58 13.39 -11.65
C GLN A 549 17.65 11.87 -11.41
N VAL A 550 17.50 11.40 -10.16
CA VAL A 550 17.38 9.95 -9.87
C VAL A 550 16.12 9.39 -10.53
N ALA A 551 14.97 10.07 -10.43
CA ALA A 551 13.73 9.63 -11.05
C ALA A 551 13.82 9.57 -12.59
N LEU A 552 14.46 10.57 -13.21
CA LEU A 552 14.72 10.57 -14.65
C LEU A 552 15.64 9.41 -15.05
N GLU A 553 16.73 9.18 -14.33
CA GLU A 553 17.66 8.09 -14.63
C GLU A 553 16.99 6.72 -14.48
N HIS A 554 16.14 6.56 -13.47
CA HIS A 554 15.36 5.33 -13.30
C HIS A 554 14.42 5.12 -14.49
N ALA A 555 13.69 6.15 -14.93
CA ALA A 555 12.79 6.09 -16.08
C ALA A 555 13.55 5.73 -17.38
N ARG A 556 14.72 6.34 -17.63
CA ARG A 556 15.57 6.05 -18.79
C ARG A 556 15.98 4.58 -18.89
N GLN A 557 16.34 3.98 -17.76
CA GLN A 557 16.73 2.57 -17.70
C GLN A 557 15.54 1.60 -17.71
N SER A 558 14.32 2.10 -17.47
CA SER A 558 13.10 1.29 -17.35
C SER A 558 12.32 1.11 -18.66
N ILE A 559 12.54 1.99 -19.64
CA ILE A 559 11.84 1.91 -20.93
C ILE A 559 12.38 0.73 -21.73
N VAL A 560 11.46 -0.14 -22.17
CA VAL A 560 11.78 -1.35 -22.93
C VAL A 560 11.39 -1.15 -24.39
N LEU A 561 12.35 -1.34 -25.30
CA LEU A 561 12.05 -1.42 -26.72
C LEU A 561 11.63 -2.86 -27.05
N LEU A 562 10.34 -3.09 -27.28
CA LEU A 562 9.80 -4.42 -27.53
C LEU A 562 10.03 -4.87 -28.97
N LYS A 563 9.76 -3.96 -29.91
CA LYS A 563 9.91 -4.21 -31.35
C LYS A 563 10.51 -2.98 -32.03
N ASN A 564 11.40 -3.19 -32.99
CA ASN A 564 11.87 -2.13 -33.88
C ASN A 564 12.39 -2.71 -35.21
N ASN A 565 11.74 -2.34 -36.30
CA ASN A 565 12.08 -2.73 -37.66
C ASN A 565 12.96 -1.68 -38.37
N GLY A 566 13.60 -0.79 -37.61
CA GLY A 566 14.55 0.21 -38.11
C GLY A 566 14.01 1.64 -38.22
N ILE A 567 12.75 1.87 -37.83
CA ILE A 567 12.17 3.23 -37.80
C ILE A 567 12.70 4.05 -36.63
N LEU A 568 13.01 3.41 -35.50
CA LEU A 568 13.59 4.07 -34.33
C LEU A 568 15.13 3.93 -34.33
N PRO A 569 15.87 4.98 -33.90
CA PRO A 569 15.35 6.29 -33.48
C PRO A 569 14.85 7.15 -34.65
N LEU A 570 13.86 8.00 -34.39
CA LEU A 570 13.28 8.92 -35.37
C LEU A 570 14.31 9.96 -35.83
N ASP A 571 14.48 10.04 -37.14
CA ASP A 571 15.39 11.00 -37.78
C ASP A 571 14.70 12.36 -37.96
N ARG A 572 14.95 13.28 -37.03
CA ARG A 572 14.39 14.65 -37.05
C ARG A 572 14.64 15.39 -38.37
N THR A 573 15.69 15.05 -39.12
CA THR A 573 16.00 15.72 -40.39
C THR A 573 15.06 15.33 -41.54
N LYS A 574 14.31 14.23 -41.38
CA LYS A 574 13.38 13.71 -42.38
C LYS A 574 11.91 14.00 -42.07
N LEU A 575 11.63 14.56 -40.91
CA LEU A 575 10.28 14.81 -40.43
C LEU A 575 9.96 16.30 -40.54
N LYS A 576 8.76 16.60 -41.01
CA LYS A 576 8.14 17.93 -40.99
C LYS A 576 6.94 17.96 -40.05
N ARG A 577 6.20 16.85 -39.96
CA ARG A 577 5.02 16.74 -39.10
C ARG A 577 4.93 15.39 -38.39
N ILE A 578 4.71 15.45 -37.07
CA ILE A 578 4.43 14.30 -36.22
C ILE A 578 3.01 14.42 -35.68
N ALA A 579 2.18 13.40 -35.88
CA ALA A 579 0.90 13.29 -35.19
C ALA A 579 1.07 12.43 -33.94
N VAL A 580 0.92 13.04 -32.75
CA VAL A 580 0.86 12.32 -31.49
C VAL A 580 -0.61 12.00 -31.21
N ILE A 581 -0.96 10.73 -31.22
CA ILE A 581 -2.36 10.29 -31.11
C ILE A 581 -2.51 9.34 -29.93
N GLY A 582 -3.58 9.47 -29.16
CA GLY A 582 -3.97 8.48 -28.17
C GLY A 582 -4.17 9.07 -26.77
N PRO A 583 -4.98 8.37 -25.94
CA PRO A 583 -5.46 8.91 -24.68
C PRO A 583 -4.37 9.12 -23.62
N ASN A 584 -3.23 8.44 -23.72
CA ASN A 584 -2.15 8.56 -22.75
C ASN A 584 -1.10 9.62 -23.11
N ALA A 585 -1.18 10.25 -24.29
CA ALA A 585 -0.15 11.17 -24.76
C ALA A 585 0.04 12.39 -23.83
N ASN A 586 -1.07 12.97 -23.35
CA ASN A 586 -1.06 14.19 -22.53
C ASN A 586 -1.55 13.95 -21.09
N SER A 587 -1.55 12.70 -20.62
CA SER A 587 -2.01 12.36 -19.27
C SER A 587 -0.89 12.51 -18.25
N ARG A 588 -1.16 13.22 -17.15
CA ARG A 588 -0.26 13.28 -15.98
C ARG A 588 -0.60 12.19 -14.97
N THR A 589 -1.87 11.84 -14.85
CA THR A 589 -2.33 10.79 -13.93
C THR A 589 -1.77 9.43 -14.31
N MET A 590 -1.70 9.11 -15.61
CA MET A 590 -1.03 7.91 -16.12
C MET A 590 0.46 7.87 -15.72
N LEU A 591 1.19 8.98 -15.80
CA LEU A 591 2.61 9.00 -15.42
C LEU A 591 2.83 8.56 -13.97
N HIS A 592 1.91 8.94 -13.09
CA HIS A 592 2.04 8.72 -11.66
C HIS A 592 1.68 7.29 -11.22
N GLY A 593 0.90 6.53 -11.98
CA GLY A 593 0.42 5.22 -11.51
C GLY A 593 -0.53 5.35 -10.30
N ASN A 594 -0.56 4.34 -9.42
CA ASN A 594 -1.26 4.39 -8.13
C ASN A 594 -0.28 4.70 -6.97
N TYR A 595 -0.78 4.89 -5.73
CA TYR A 595 0.04 5.11 -4.51
C TYR A 595 1.20 6.12 -4.68
N HIS A 596 0.88 7.32 -5.15
CA HIS A 596 1.87 8.32 -5.52
C HIS A 596 1.76 9.60 -4.68
N GLY A 597 2.84 10.39 -4.66
CA GLY A 597 2.82 11.79 -4.21
C GLY A 597 2.43 12.72 -5.36
N THR A 598 2.48 14.03 -5.16
CA THR A 598 2.26 14.99 -6.25
C THR A 598 3.59 15.37 -6.89
N ALA A 599 3.81 15.03 -8.16
CA ALA A 599 4.98 15.53 -8.89
C ALA A 599 4.87 17.05 -9.05
N ALA A 600 5.91 17.79 -8.67
CA ALA A 600 5.89 19.26 -8.81
C ALA A 600 5.97 19.73 -10.26
N ARG A 601 6.61 18.95 -11.13
CA ARG A 601 6.92 19.29 -12.52
C ARG A 601 6.81 18.05 -13.42
N PRO A 602 5.62 17.43 -13.55
CA PRO A 602 5.45 16.27 -14.42
C PRO A 602 5.63 16.66 -15.89
N ILE A 603 6.30 15.82 -16.67
CA ILE A 603 6.48 15.98 -18.12
C ILE A 603 5.66 14.89 -18.81
N THR A 604 4.57 15.28 -19.49
CA THR A 604 3.77 14.36 -20.31
C THR A 604 4.58 13.86 -21.51
N ILE A 605 4.17 12.73 -22.08
CA ILE A 605 4.82 12.19 -23.29
C ILE A 605 4.71 13.19 -24.44
N LEU A 606 3.56 13.85 -24.60
CA LEU A 606 3.36 14.92 -25.58
C LEU A 606 4.34 16.08 -25.36
N ASP A 607 4.49 16.56 -24.12
CA ASP A 607 5.39 17.67 -23.80
C ASP A 607 6.86 17.29 -24.02
N GLY A 608 7.24 16.05 -23.68
CA GLY A 608 8.56 15.50 -23.98
C GLY A 608 8.83 15.48 -25.49
N ILE A 609 7.88 14.98 -26.29
CA ILE A 609 8.00 14.92 -27.75
C ILE A 609 8.11 16.32 -28.34
N LYS A 610 7.22 17.25 -27.97
CA LYS A 610 7.26 18.66 -28.43
C LYS A 610 8.59 19.33 -28.12
N LYS A 611 9.14 19.08 -26.93
CA LYS A 611 10.42 19.66 -26.51
C LYS A 611 11.59 19.11 -27.33
N LEU A 612 11.65 17.80 -27.55
CA LEU A 612 12.78 17.15 -28.22
C LEU A 612 12.72 17.16 -29.76
N SER A 613 11.52 17.26 -30.35
CA SER A 613 11.36 17.40 -31.81
C SER A 613 11.94 18.73 -32.30
N GLY A 614 11.88 19.77 -31.46
CA GLY A 614 12.32 21.13 -31.81
C GLY A 614 11.29 21.88 -32.66
N PRO A 615 11.52 23.18 -32.90
CA PRO A 615 10.53 24.08 -33.50
C PRO A 615 10.33 23.88 -35.02
N ALA A 616 11.22 23.13 -35.69
CA ALA A 616 11.15 22.90 -37.13
C ALA A 616 10.15 21.79 -37.52
N ILE A 617 9.72 20.97 -36.56
CA ILE A 617 8.77 19.87 -36.77
C ILE A 617 7.45 20.27 -36.13
N GLU A 618 6.38 20.28 -36.92
CA GLU A 618 5.03 20.50 -36.41
C GLU A 618 4.57 19.24 -35.63
N VAL A 619 4.23 19.41 -34.36
CA VAL A 619 3.69 18.34 -33.52
C VAL A 619 2.21 18.59 -33.26
N THR A 620 1.35 17.79 -33.86
CA THR A 620 -0.09 17.82 -33.64
C THR A 620 -0.52 16.77 -32.62
N TYR A 621 -1.66 16.98 -31.97
CA TYR A 621 -2.19 16.07 -30.95
C TYR A 621 -3.69 15.87 -31.11
N ALA A 622 -4.13 14.61 -31.02
CA ALA A 622 -5.53 14.25 -30.80
C ALA A 622 -5.62 13.09 -29.81
N ILE A 623 -6.67 13.10 -28.96
CA ILE A 623 -6.94 11.99 -28.03
C ILE A 623 -7.31 10.71 -28.78
N GLY A 624 -8.06 10.83 -29.89
CA GLY A 624 -8.45 9.75 -30.80
C GLY A 624 -9.53 8.80 -30.30
N CYS A 625 -9.44 8.33 -29.05
CA CYS A 625 -10.44 7.48 -28.40
C CYS A 625 -10.31 7.59 -26.87
N PRO A 626 -11.33 7.20 -26.09
CA PRO A 626 -11.16 6.98 -24.65
C PRO A 626 -10.24 5.79 -24.38
N ILE A 627 -9.72 5.68 -23.15
CA ILE A 627 -8.94 4.50 -22.72
C ILE A 627 -9.79 3.23 -22.81
N THR A 628 -11.02 3.27 -22.32
CA THR A 628 -11.97 2.17 -22.32
C THR A 628 -13.39 2.68 -22.46
N THR A 629 -14.30 1.85 -22.98
CA THR A 629 -15.75 2.09 -22.93
C THR A 629 -16.40 1.44 -21.70
N ASN A 630 -15.64 0.69 -20.90
CA ASN A 630 -16.12 0.14 -19.65
C ASN A 630 -16.35 1.27 -18.64
N LYS A 631 -17.57 1.36 -18.09
CA LYS A 631 -17.94 2.35 -17.07
C LYS A 631 -17.40 1.99 -15.68
N ALA A 632 -17.10 0.72 -15.43
CA ALA A 632 -16.49 0.28 -14.20
C ALA A 632 -14.98 0.56 -14.27
N ILE A 633 -14.57 1.64 -13.63
CA ILE A 633 -13.17 2.04 -13.45
C ILE A 633 -12.92 2.38 -11.99
N ALA A 634 -11.66 2.38 -11.58
CA ALA A 634 -11.27 2.69 -10.21
C ALA A 634 -11.61 4.15 -9.84
N PRO A 635 -12.59 4.41 -8.94
CA PRO A 635 -13.05 5.79 -8.66
C PRO A 635 -11.97 6.66 -8.02
N TRP A 636 -11.02 6.04 -7.32
CA TRP A 636 -9.90 6.72 -6.67
C TRP A 636 -8.83 7.20 -7.67
N SER A 637 -8.85 6.73 -8.93
CA SER A 637 -7.80 7.01 -9.92
C SER A 637 -7.85 8.42 -10.51
N LYS A 638 -9.01 9.12 -10.46
CA LYS A 638 -9.22 10.52 -10.88
C LYS A 638 -8.50 10.91 -12.17
N GLN A 639 -8.73 10.16 -13.24
CA GLN A 639 -7.99 10.29 -14.50
C GLN A 639 -8.19 11.67 -15.16
N ASP A 640 -7.13 12.17 -15.80
CA ASP A 640 -7.12 13.46 -16.52
C ASP A 640 -7.22 13.30 -18.05
N ASN A 641 -7.47 12.07 -18.51
CA ASN A 641 -7.61 11.71 -19.91
C ASN A 641 -8.95 11.04 -20.24
N ASP A 642 -9.95 11.24 -19.38
CA ASP A 642 -11.35 10.91 -19.69
C ASP A 642 -11.95 11.95 -20.65
N THR A 643 -12.93 11.53 -21.45
CA THR A 643 -13.61 12.39 -22.42
C THR A 643 -15.05 11.94 -22.65
N ASP A 644 -15.96 12.92 -22.72
CA ASP A 644 -17.37 12.72 -23.08
C ASP A 644 -17.66 13.03 -24.56
N ARG A 645 -16.61 13.36 -25.34
CA ARG A 645 -16.77 13.66 -26.77
C ARG A 645 -17.23 12.39 -27.53
N PRO A 646 -18.11 12.52 -28.54
CA PRO A 646 -18.53 11.38 -29.36
C PRO A 646 -17.34 10.66 -29.99
N LEU A 647 -17.34 9.32 -29.92
CA LEU A 647 -16.22 8.50 -30.40
C LEU A 647 -15.89 8.74 -31.88
N ASP A 648 -16.91 8.94 -32.71
CA ASP A 648 -16.72 9.19 -34.15
C ASP A 648 -16.03 10.53 -34.42
N GLU A 649 -16.30 11.57 -33.62
CA GLU A 649 -15.62 12.86 -33.73
C GLU A 649 -14.15 12.75 -33.33
N LEU A 650 -13.86 12.04 -32.22
CA LEU A 650 -12.49 11.79 -31.77
C LEU A 650 -11.68 11.03 -32.83
N ARG A 651 -12.29 10.00 -33.41
CA ARG A 651 -11.68 9.16 -34.45
C ARG A 651 -11.44 9.96 -35.73
N ALA A 652 -12.41 10.76 -36.18
CA ALA A 652 -12.28 11.58 -37.37
C ALA A 652 -11.16 12.63 -37.24
N GLU A 653 -11.07 13.29 -36.09
CA GLU A 653 -9.98 14.24 -35.78
C GLU A 653 -8.60 13.55 -35.86
N ALA A 654 -8.45 12.40 -35.20
CA ALA A 654 -7.21 11.65 -35.20
C ALA A 654 -6.81 11.19 -36.62
N LEU A 655 -7.75 10.71 -37.44
CA LEU A 655 -7.49 10.29 -38.81
C LEU A 655 -7.09 11.46 -39.72
N ALA A 656 -7.69 12.65 -39.54
CA ALA A 656 -7.31 13.83 -40.29
C ALA A 656 -5.86 14.27 -39.98
N LEU A 657 -5.47 14.28 -38.70
CA LEU A 657 -4.11 14.59 -38.29
C LEU A 657 -3.11 13.53 -38.77
N ALA A 658 -3.48 12.25 -38.68
CA ALA A 658 -2.67 11.13 -39.14
C ALA A 658 -2.36 11.21 -40.64
N ALA A 659 -3.38 11.44 -41.48
CA ALA A 659 -3.23 11.55 -42.93
C ALA A 659 -2.24 12.65 -43.34
N ALA A 660 -2.17 13.73 -42.56
CA ALA A 660 -1.34 14.89 -42.80
C ALA A 660 0.10 14.76 -42.26
N ALA A 661 0.39 13.75 -41.44
CA ALA A 661 1.68 13.56 -40.76
C ALA A 661 2.68 12.70 -41.58
N ASP A 662 3.97 12.80 -41.25
CA ASP A 662 5.01 11.92 -41.78
C ASP A 662 5.11 10.61 -40.98
N VAL A 663 4.86 10.70 -39.67
CA VAL A 663 4.83 9.58 -38.73
C VAL A 663 3.77 9.81 -37.65
N ILE A 664 3.15 8.73 -37.21
CA ILE A 664 2.21 8.71 -36.09
C ILE A 664 2.95 8.14 -34.88
N ILE A 665 2.88 8.84 -33.74
CA ILE A 665 3.28 8.31 -32.44
C ILE A 665 1.99 8.03 -31.67
N TYR A 666 1.62 6.76 -31.60
CA TYR A 666 0.44 6.33 -30.85
C TYR A 666 0.79 6.10 -29.39
N VAL A 667 0.15 6.79 -28.45
CA VAL A 667 0.39 6.68 -27.01
C VAL A 667 -0.88 6.19 -26.32
N GLY A 668 -0.90 4.91 -25.94
CA GLY A 668 -2.08 4.24 -25.40
C GLY A 668 -1.72 3.24 -24.29
N GLY A 669 -2.50 2.17 -24.19
CA GLY A 669 -2.36 1.12 -23.17
C GLY A 669 -3.47 1.19 -22.13
N LEU A 670 -3.08 1.23 -20.85
CA LEU A 670 -3.96 1.28 -19.69
C LEU A 670 -3.67 2.53 -18.84
N THR A 671 -4.48 2.73 -17.81
CA THR A 671 -4.19 3.59 -16.68
C THR A 671 -4.54 2.89 -15.36
N PRO A 672 -4.16 3.44 -14.19
CA PRO A 672 -4.55 2.90 -12.89
C PRO A 672 -6.07 2.80 -12.67
N ALA A 673 -6.87 3.33 -13.59
CA ALA A 673 -8.32 3.20 -13.59
C ALA A 673 -8.81 1.81 -14.05
N GLN A 674 -8.03 1.07 -14.85
CA GLN A 674 -8.37 -0.28 -15.33
C GLN A 674 -7.57 -1.39 -14.64
N GLU A 675 -6.55 -1.02 -13.88
CA GLU A 675 -5.72 -1.95 -13.12
C GLU A 675 -5.37 -1.29 -11.79
N GLY A 676 -5.80 -1.88 -10.69
CA GLY A 676 -5.43 -1.40 -9.36
C GLY A 676 -6.09 -2.18 -8.24
N GLU A 677 -5.92 -1.71 -7.02
CA GLU A 677 -6.63 -2.26 -5.87
C GLU A 677 -8.15 -2.25 -6.13
N THR A 678 -8.84 -3.37 -5.86
CA THR A 678 -10.27 -3.66 -6.18
C THR A 678 -10.61 -3.83 -7.67
N PHE A 679 -9.69 -3.58 -8.59
CA PHE A 679 -9.94 -3.56 -10.03
C PHE A 679 -8.96 -4.46 -10.79
N ASP A 680 -9.39 -5.71 -10.99
CA ASP A 680 -8.74 -6.63 -11.92
C ASP A 680 -9.26 -6.47 -13.34
N ARG A 681 -8.47 -6.97 -14.29
CA ARG A 681 -8.87 -7.04 -15.70
C ARG A 681 -9.46 -8.41 -16.02
N ASP A 682 -10.51 -8.42 -16.83
CA ASP A 682 -11.08 -9.67 -17.35
C ASP A 682 -10.26 -10.25 -18.50
N SER A 683 -9.54 -9.41 -19.23
CA SER A 683 -8.74 -9.78 -20.39
C SER A 683 -7.46 -8.95 -20.48
N ILE A 684 -6.42 -9.52 -21.11
CA ILE A 684 -5.09 -8.91 -21.22
C ILE A 684 -4.88 -8.17 -22.54
N GLU A 685 -5.80 -8.27 -23.49
CA GLU A 685 -5.80 -7.50 -24.74
C GLU A 685 -5.90 -6.00 -24.47
N LEU A 686 -5.46 -5.20 -25.44
CA LEU A 686 -5.65 -3.75 -25.43
C LEU A 686 -7.15 -3.42 -25.39
N PRO A 687 -7.62 -2.39 -24.66
CA PRO A 687 -9.03 -2.05 -24.67
C PRO A 687 -9.60 -1.80 -26.08
N TYR A 688 -10.82 -2.28 -26.33
CA TYR A 688 -11.45 -2.29 -27.67
C TYR A 688 -11.41 -0.96 -28.44
N PRO A 689 -11.73 0.22 -27.85
CA PRO A 689 -11.69 1.49 -28.58
C PRO A 689 -10.31 1.83 -29.15
N GLN A 690 -9.26 1.42 -28.45
CA GLN A 690 -7.88 1.64 -28.86
C GLN A 690 -7.51 0.68 -30.00
N GLN A 691 -7.92 -0.59 -29.94
CA GLN A 691 -7.71 -1.55 -31.04
C GLN A 691 -8.31 -1.01 -32.35
N GLU A 692 -9.56 -0.53 -32.31
CA GLU A 692 -10.25 0.02 -33.48
C GLU A 692 -9.56 1.26 -34.04
N LEU A 693 -9.11 2.15 -33.17
CA LEU A 693 -8.39 3.35 -33.58
C LEU A 693 -7.05 3.01 -34.24
N ILE A 694 -6.22 2.14 -33.65
CA ILE A 694 -4.92 1.79 -34.23
C ILE A 694 -5.10 1.13 -35.60
N ARG A 695 -6.07 0.23 -35.77
CA ARG A 695 -6.39 -0.38 -37.08
C ARG A 695 -6.77 0.68 -38.12
N ALA A 696 -7.56 1.68 -37.72
CA ALA A 696 -7.94 2.79 -38.59
C ALA A 696 -6.74 3.66 -38.97
N LEU A 697 -5.87 3.97 -38.00
CA LEU A 697 -4.64 4.73 -38.25
C LEU A 697 -3.70 3.95 -39.19
N TYR A 698 -3.56 2.64 -39.00
CA TYR A 698 -2.73 1.80 -39.86
C TYR A 698 -3.22 1.79 -41.31
N ALA A 699 -4.54 1.78 -41.52
CA ALA A 699 -5.14 1.84 -42.84
C ALA A 699 -4.83 3.14 -43.63
N THR A 700 -4.32 4.19 -42.96
CA THR A 700 -3.84 5.42 -43.65
C THR A 700 -2.52 5.21 -44.39
N GLY A 701 -1.82 4.09 -44.16
CA GLY A 701 -0.52 3.79 -44.77
C GLY A 701 0.65 4.56 -44.15
N LYS A 702 0.41 5.36 -43.10
CA LYS A 702 1.46 6.09 -42.38
C LYS A 702 2.17 5.17 -41.39
N PRO A 703 3.50 5.31 -41.20
CA PRO A 703 4.20 4.55 -40.19
C PRO A 703 3.73 4.95 -38.78
N ILE A 704 3.51 3.95 -37.92
CA ILE A 704 3.06 4.13 -36.53
C ILE A 704 4.13 3.60 -35.58
N VAL A 705 4.59 4.42 -34.66
CA VAL A 705 5.36 3.99 -33.49
C VAL A 705 4.40 3.94 -32.30
N MET A 706 4.25 2.78 -31.67
CA MET A 706 3.43 2.64 -30.47
C MET A 706 4.27 2.86 -29.22
N VAL A 707 3.76 3.68 -28.30
CA VAL A 707 4.20 3.81 -26.92
C VAL A 707 3.09 3.25 -26.04
N ASN A 708 3.32 2.06 -25.49
CA ASN A 708 2.39 1.40 -24.58
C ASN A 708 2.68 1.79 -23.13
N CYS A 709 1.72 2.43 -22.48
CA CYS A 709 1.76 2.74 -21.05
C CYS A 709 0.83 1.79 -20.30
N SER A 710 1.37 0.94 -19.43
CA SER A 710 0.60 -0.05 -18.66
C SER A 710 1.46 -0.58 -17.52
N GLY A 711 0.84 -0.91 -16.39
CA GLY A 711 1.47 -1.71 -15.33
C GLY A 711 1.45 -3.20 -15.64
N SER A 712 0.37 -3.70 -16.23
CA SER A 712 0.21 -5.10 -16.63
C SER A 712 0.85 -5.42 -17.97
N ALA A 713 1.16 -6.70 -18.19
CA ALA A 713 1.47 -7.19 -19.53
C ALA A 713 0.22 -7.15 -20.43
N ILE A 714 0.36 -6.55 -21.61
CA ILE A 714 -0.72 -6.43 -22.60
C ILE A 714 -0.46 -7.41 -23.74
N ALA A 715 -1.51 -8.13 -24.16
CA ALA A 715 -1.49 -8.91 -25.39
C ALA A 715 -1.55 -7.97 -26.60
N LEU A 716 -0.38 -7.63 -27.14
CA LEU A 716 -0.17 -6.71 -28.28
C LEU A 716 0.03 -7.46 -29.61
N THR A 717 -0.66 -8.58 -29.80
CA THR A 717 -0.38 -9.50 -30.92
C THR A 717 -0.60 -8.85 -32.28
N TRP A 718 -1.71 -8.11 -32.46
CA TRP A 718 -1.96 -7.44 -33.73
C TRP A 718 -0.97 -6.30 -33.97
N GLU A 719 -0.64 -5.54 -32.92
CA GLU A 719 0.32 -4.45 -32.98
C GLU A 719 1.73 -4.96 -33.31
N ASP A 720 2.16 -6.08 -32.70
CA ASP A 720 3.43 -6.73 -33.00
C ASP A 720 3.49 -7.26 -34.43
N GLU A 721 2.39 -7.66 -35.04
CA GLU A 721 2.38 -8.11 -36.44
C GLU A 721 2.46 -6.93 -37.43
N HIS A 722 1.84 -5.80 -37.12
CA HIS A 722 1.58 -4.74 -38.11
C HIS A 722 2.45 -3.48 -37.91
N LEU A 723 2.82 -3.13 -36.69
CA LEU A 723 3.50 -1.86 -36.41
C LEU A 723 5.03 -2.00 -36.51
N PRO A 724 5.76 -1.02 -37.07
CA PRO A 724 7.21 -1.10 -37.20
C PRO A 724 7.97 -0.99 -35.88
N ALA A 725 7.40 -0.36 -34.84
CA ALA A 725 8.04 -0.27 -33.53
C ALA A 725 7.04 -0.15 -32.38
N ILE A 726 7.39 -0.77 -31.26
CA ILE A 726 6.63 -0.77 -30.00
C ILE A 726 7.59 -0.52 -28.84
N VAL A 727 7.28 0.49 -28.03
CA VAL A 727 8.00 0.88 -26.83
C VAL A 727 7.08 0.66 -25.62
N GLN A 728 7.53 -0.09 -24.62
CA GLN A 728 6.86 -0.20 -23.32
C GLN A 728 7.39 0.91 -22.41
N ALA A 729 6.51 1.84 -22.05
CA ALA A 729 6.83 2.98 -21.19
C ALA A 729 6.39 2.79 -19.73
N TRP A 730 5.56 1.77 -19.44
CA TRP A 730 4.99 1.55 -18.11
C TRP A 730 4.17 2.75 -17.61
N TYR A 731 4.17 3.00 -16.29
CA TYR A 731 3.89 4.31 -15.70
C TYR A 731 5.23 4.95 -15.30
N PRO A 732 5.79 5.84 -16.13
CA PRO A 732 7.22 6.18 -16.06
C PRO A 732 7.60 7.26 -15.04
N GLY A 733 6.67 7.72 -14.21
CA GLY A 733 6.92 8.73 -13.18
C GLY A 733 7.06 10.15 -13.74
N GLN A 734 7.49 11.08 -12.89
CA GLN A 734 7.41 12.52 -13.15
C GLN A 734 8.20 13.00 -14.39
N ALA A 735 9.29 12.30 -14.73
CA ALA A 735 10.16 12.65 -15.86
C ALA A 735 9.97 11.69 -17.04
N GLY A 736 8.93 10.87 -17.01
CA GLY A 736 8.73 9.79 -17.96
C GLY A 736 8.52 10.25 -19.40
N GLY A 737 7.80 11.37 -19.61
CA GLY A 737 7.64 11.92 -20.96
C GLY A 737 8.96 12.37 -21.59
N GLN A 738 9.89 12.89 -20.79
CA GLN A 738 11.24 13.21 -21.26
C GLN A 738 12.00 11.92 -21.63
N ALA A 739 11.99 10.91 -20.77
CA ALA A 739 12.70 9.65 -21.04
C ALA A 739 12.16 8.94 -22.30
N VAL A 740 10.84 8.92 -22.50
CA VAL A 740 10.19 8.37 -23.70
C VAL A 740 10.65 9.14 -24.95
N ALA A 741 10.63 10.47 -24.91
CA ALA A 741 11.08 11.27 -26.05
C ALA A 741 12.57 11.08 -26.36
N GLU A 742 13.42 10.96 -25.33
CA GLU A 742 14.86 10.69 -25.49
C GLU A 742 15.10 9.33 -26.17
N VAL A 743 14.30 8.32 -25.87
CA VAL A 743 14.31 7.03 -26.59
C VAL A 743 13.86 7.23 -28.03
N LEU A 744 12.70 7.86 -28.25
CA LEU A 744 12.11 8.01 -29.58
C LEU A 744 13.05 8.74 -30.56
N PHE A 745 13.75 9.78 -30.12
CA PHE A 745 14.69 10.55 -30.94
C PHE A 745 16.14 10.07 -30.83
N GLY A 746 16.42 9.03 -30.03
CA GLY A 746 17.74 8.41 -29.93
C GLY A 746 18.80 9.27 -29.24
N GLU A 747 18.38 10.17 -28.35
CA GLU A 747 19.25 10.87 -27.39
C GLU A 747 19.82 9.87 -26.37
N ILE A 748 19.04 8.83 -26.06
CA ILE A 748 19.50 7.67 -25.28
C ILE A 748 19.24 6.38 -26.06
N ASN A 749 20.03 5.36 -25.71
CA ASN A 749 19.82 4.00 -26.18
C ASN A 749 18.93 3.25 -25.16
N PRO A 750 17.74 2.74 -25.55
CA PRO A 750 16.89 1.99 -24.64
C PRO A 750 17.61 0.72 -24.14
N SER A 751 17.34 0.38 -22.89
CA SER A 751 18.09 -0.64 -22.15
C SER A 751 17.29 -1.29 -21.02
N GLY A 752 15.98 -1.08 -20.99
CA GLY A 752 15.09 -1.84 -20.12
C GLY A 752 14.87 -3.24 -20.68
N HIS A 753 14.65 -4.21 -19.79
CA HIS A 753 14.31 -5.60 -20.09
C HIS A 753 13.06 -6.01 -19.29
N LEU A 754 12.15 -6.75 -19.90
CA LEU A 754 10.88 -7.12 -19.27
C LEU A 754 11.07 -7.93 -17.97
N PRO A 755 10.49 -7.51 -16.84
CA PRO A 755 10.46 -8.30 -15.60
C PRO A 755 9.25 -9.26 -15.54
N ILE A 756 8.45 -9.35 -16.61
CA ILE A 756 7.26 -10.19 -16.74
C ILE A 756 7.10 -10.69 -18.18
N THR A 757 6.53 -11.88 -18.35
CA THR A 757 6.22 -12.45 -19.67
C THR A 757 4.99 -11.78 -20.28
N PHE A 758 5.08 -11.38 -21.56
CA PHE A 758 3.94 -10.90 -22.34
C PHE A 758 3.36 -12.07 -23.14
N TYR A 759 2.12 -12.43 -22.83
CA TYR A 759 1.37 -13.52 -23.50
C TYR A 759 0.69 -13.00 -24.78
N ARG A 760 0.30 -13.92 -25.67
CA ARG A 760 -0.31 -13.54 -26.96
C ARG A 760 -1.80 -13.26 -26.84
N ALA A 761 -2.47 -13.93 -25.91
CA ALA A 761 -3.90 -13.74 -25.64
C ALA A 761 -4.26 -14.15 -24.22
N THR A 762 -5.40 -13.67 -23.74
CA THR A 762 -6.00 -14.13 -22.47
C THR A 762 -6.23 -15.65 -22.47
N ALA A 763 -6.53 -16.22 -23.64
CA ALA A 763 -6.74 -17.66 -23.81
C ALA A 763 -5.49 -18.51 -23.52
N ASP A 764 -4.29 -17.93 -23.48
CA ASP A 764 -3.06 -18.63 -23.10
C ASP A 764 -2.95 -18.87 -21.58
N LEU A 765 -3.77 -18.17 -20.79
CA LEU A 765 -3.70 -18.17 -19.32
C LEU A 765 -4.66 -19.19 -18.70
N PRO A 766 -4.23 -19.92 -17.65
CA PRO A 766 -5.13 -20.71 -16.82
C PRO A 766 -6.22 -19.84 -16.15
N SER A 767 -7.15 -20.48 -15.43
CA SER A 767 -8.14 -19.76 -14.60
C SER A 767 -7.45 -18.79 -13.65
N PHE A 768 -7.97 -17.57 -13.47
CA PHE A 768 -7.33 -16.56 -12.61
C PHE A 768 -7.27 -17.01 -11.14
N ASP A 769 -8.30 -17.73 -10.68
CA ASP A 769 -8.42 -18.27 -9.32
C ASP A 769 -7.47 -19.47 -9.07
N ASP A 770 -6.89 -20.06 -10.11
CA ASP A 770 -5.91 -21.14 -9.97
C ASP A 770 -4.52 -20.57 -9.62
N TYR A 771 -4.07 -20.87 -8.40
CA TYR A 771 -2.81 -20.43 -7.83
C TYR A 771 -1.63 -21.35 -8.10
N SER A 772 -1.86 -22.48 -8.79
CA SER A 772 -0.76 -23.28 -9.31
C SER A 772 0.08 -22.45 -10.29
N MET A 773 1.38 -22.69 -10.28
CA MET A 773 2.32 -22.11 -11.23
C MET A 773 2.33 -22.86 -12.57
N SER A 774 1.58 -23.95 -12.71
CA SER A 774 1.45 -24.69 -13.96
C SER A 774 1.02 -23.79 -15.11
N ASN A 775 1.74 -23.85 -16.23
CA ASN A 775 1.52 -23.01 -17.42
C ASN A 775 1.49 -21.49 -17.13
N ARG A 776 2.26 -21.02 -16.12
CA ARG A 776 2.44 -19.60 -15.82
C ARG A 776 3.91 -19.20 -15.84
N THR A 777 4.14 -17.92 -16.08
CA THR A 777 5.44 -17.25 -16.11
C THR A 777 6.44 -17.90 -17.07
N TYR A 778 7.61 -17.31 -17.26
CA TYR A 778 8.67 -17.92 -18.07
C TYR A 778 9.14 -19.28 -17.51
N ARG A 779 8.91 -19.53 -16.20
CA ARG A 779 9.37 -20.75 -15.53
C ARG A 779 8.58 -21.99 -15.96
N TYR A 780 7.29 -21.84 -16.27
CA TYR A 780 6.41 -23.00 -16.50
C TYR A 780 5.53 -22.88 -17.76
N PHE A 781 5.27 -21.69 -18.29
CA PHE A 781 4.45 -21.49 -19.50
C PHE A 781 4.95 -22.32 -20.70
N THR A 782 4.07 -23.13 -21.30
CA THR A 782 4.39 -24.04 -22.43
C THR A 782 4.15 -23.47 -23.81
N GLY A 783 3.42 -22.37 -23.91
CA GLY A 783 3.26 -21.67 -25.18
C GLY A 783 4.48 -20.85 -25.58
N LYS A 784 4.36 -20.17 -26.72
CA LYS A 784 5.35 -19.19 -27.18
C LYS A 784 4.91 -17.79 -26.73
N PRO A 785 5.68 -17.10 -25.86
CA PRO A 785 5.32 -15.75 -25.45
C PRO A 785 5.32 -14.79 -26.66
N LEU A 786 4.58 -13.69 -26.54
CA LEU A 786 4.70 -12.56 -27.46
C LEU A 786 6.06 -11.89 -27.27
N TYR A 787 6.40 -11.56 -26.02
CA TYR A 787 7.72 -11.16 -25.58
C TYR A 787 8.07 -11.91 -24.29
N ALA A 788 9.21 -12.59 -24.28
CA ALA A 788 9.61 -13.41 -23.14
C ALA A 788 10.06 -12.55 -21.96
N PHE A 789 10.04 -13.12 -20.74
CA PHE A 789 10.73 -12.53 -19.59
C PHE A 789 12.20 -12.23 -19.97
N GLY A 790 12.66 -11.04 -19.60
CA GLY A 790 13.99 -10.53 -19.93
C GLY A 790 14.12 -9.93 -21.33
N HIS A 791 13.09 -9.95 -22.18
CA HIS A 791 13.14 -9.35 -23.52
C HIS A 791 13.30 -7.83 -23.46
N GLY A 792 14.15 -7.29 -24.33
CA GLY A 792 14.40 -5.85 -24.46
C GLY A 792 15.42 -5.59 -25.55
N LEU A 793 15.08 -4.73 -26.52
CA LEU A 793 15.97 -4.37 -27.62
C LEU A 793 16.78 -3.11 -27.30
N SER A 794 17.86 -2.95 -28.05
CA SER A 794 18.74 -1.78 -28.02
C SER A 794 18.88 -1.19 -29.43
N TYR A 795 19.30 0.08 -29.54
CA TYR A 795 19.78 0.67 -30.79
C TYR A 795 21.19 0.20 -31.20
N THR A 796 21.78 -0.70 -30.41
CA THR A 796 23.01 -1.41 -30.77
C THR A 796 22.82 -2.93 -30.64
N LYS A 797 23.86 -3.70 -30.95
CA LYS A 797 23.83 -5.16 -30.90
C LYS A 797 24.92 -5.70 -30.00
N PHE A 798 24.58 -6.65 -29.15
CA PHE A 798 25.52 -7.31 -28.25
C PHE A 798 25.77 -8.75 -28.64
N GLU A 799 27.03 -9.15 -28.54
CA GLU A 799 27.50 -10.51 -28.76
C GLU A 799 28.13 -11.06 -27.48
N TYR A 800 27.75 -12.29 -27.13
CA TYR A 800 28.17 -12.97 -25.91
C TYR A 800 29.12 -14.10 -26.27
N LYS A 801 30.33 -14.09 -25.70
CA LYS A 801 31.39 -15.05 -26.05
C LYS A 801 32.17 -15.53 -24.83
N ASN A 802 32.97 -16.57 -25.04
CA ASN A 802 34.00 -17.03 -24.11
C ASN A 802 33.50 -17.42 -22.70
N GLY A 803 32.29 -17.97 -22.61
CA GLY A 803 31.71 -18.42 -21.35
C GLY A 803 32.50 -19.54 -20.67
N LYS A 804 32.77 -19.40 -19.38
CA LYS A 804 33.53 -20.36 -18.57
C LYS A 804 32.98 -20.42 -17.14
N LEU A 805 33.02 -21.62 -16.56
CA LEU A 805 32.75 -21.86 -15.13
C LEU A 805 34.05 -22.23 -14.42
N SER A 806 34.24 -21.68 -13.23
CA SER A 806 35.36 -22.00 -12.35
C SER A 806 34.89 -22.09 -10.88
N PRO A 807 34.94 -23.28 -10.26
CA PRO A 807 35.18 -24.60 -10.86
C PRO A 807 33.94 -25.12 -11.63
N LYS A 808 34.10 -26.19 -12.43
CA LYS A 808 32.97 -26.87 -13.13
C LYS A 808 32.27 -27.94 -12.29
N LYS A 809 32.85 -28.26 -11.12
CA LYS A 809 32.32 -29.21 -10.15
C LYS A 809 32.31 -28.51 -8.79
N ILE A 810 31.15 -28.48 -8.14
CA ILE A 810 30.95 -27.81 -6.85
C ILE A 810 30.15 -28.70 -5.91
N ARG A 811 30.26 -28.46 -4.60
CA ARG A 811 29.36 -29.02 -3.58
C ARG A 811 28.15 -28.09 -3.36
N PRO A 812 27.07 -28.57 -2.71
CA PRO A 812 25.87 -27.78 -2.38
C PRO A 812 26.11 -26.47 -1.62
N ASP A 813 27.21 -26.35 -0.87
CA ASP A 813 27.53 -25.15 -0.07
C ASP A 813 28.57 -24.23 -0.75
N ASP A 814 29.09 -24.64 -1.92
CA ASP A 814 30.10 -23.88 -2.66
C ASP A 814 29.47 -22.77 -3.52
N LYS A 815 30.34 -22.00 -4.19
CA LYS A 815 29.98 -21.03 -5.22
C LYS A 815 30.66 -21.39 -6.53
N VAL A 816 29.99 -21.13 -7.65
CA VAL A 816 30.59 -21.16 -8.98
C VAL A 816 30.80 -19.74 -9.50
N LYS A 817 31.99 -19.48 -10.05
CA LYS A 817 32.28 -18.25 -10.77
C LYS A 817 32.01 -18.46 -12.26
N LEU A 818 31.02 -17.74 -12.79
CA LEU A 818 30.72 -17.65 -14.21
C LEU A 818 31.42 -16.43 -14.81
N THR A 819 32.21 -16.61 -15.86
CA THR A 819 32.82 -15.51 -16.62
C THR A 819 32.50 -15.62 -18.11
N PHE A 820 32.31 -14.48 -18.76
CA PHE A 820 32.08 -14.38 -20.21
C PHE A 820 32.40 -12.96 -20.69
N THR A 821 32.46 -12.75 -22.00
CA THR A 821 32.70 -11.44 -22.62
C THR A 821 31.44 -10.98 -23.33
N ILE A 822 31.06 -9.71 -23.11
CA ILE A 822 30.04 -9.03 -23.91
C ILE A 822 30.73 -8.01 -24.81
N LYS A 823 30.46 -8.09 -26.11
CA LYS A 823 30.95 -7.15 -27.12
C LYS A 823 29.78 -6.37 -27.70
N ASN A 824 29.91 -5.05 -27.70
CA ASN A 824 29.02 -4.19 -28.48
C ASN A 824 29.52 -4.18 -29.93
N THR A 825 28.75 -4.77 -30.83
CA THR A 825 29.08 -4.92 -32.25
C THR A 825 28.44 -3.84 -33.14
N GLY A 826 27.63 -2.96 -32.57
CA GLY A 826 27.01 -1.87 -33.30
C GLY A 826 27.80 -0.57 -33.21
N ARG A 827 27.13 0.53 -33.61
CA ARG A 827 27.73 1.86 -33.80
C ARG A 827 27.37 2.87 -32.71
N ARG A 828 26.60 2.45 -31.71
CA ARG A 828 26.17 3.28 -30.59
C ARG A 828 26.63 2.65 -29.29
N ASP A 829 26.99 3.48 -28.33
CA ASP A 829 27.11 3.05 -26.95
C ASP A 829 25.77 2.48 -26.48
N GLY A 830 25.81 1.51 -25.58
CA GLY A 830 24.59 0.94 -25.04
C GLY A 830 24.84 0.14 -23.77
N ASP A 831 23.74 -0.04 -23.06
CA ASP A 831 23.66 -0.95 -21.91
C ASP A 831 23.00 -2.24 -22.34
N ASP A 832 23.40 -3.35 -21.72
CA ASP A 832 22.76 -4.66 -21.85
C ASP A 832 22.61 -5.31 -20.48
N VAL A 833 21.60 -6.16 -20.32
CA VAL A 833 21.38 -6.95 -19.10
C VAL A 833 21.60 -8.42 -19.42
N ALA A 834 22.78 -8.92 -19.08
CA ALA A 834 23.09 -10.33 -19.20
C ALA A 834 22.40 -11.14 -18.10
N GLN A 835 21.53 -12.05 -18.49
CA GLN A 835 20.72 -12.86 -17.58
C GLN A 835 21.34 -14.26 -17.46
N VAL A 836 21.35 -14.81 -16.25
CA VAL A 836 21.91 -16.14 -15.99
C VAL A 836 20.84 -17.06 -15.44
N TYR A 837 20.48 -18.07 -16.22
CA TYR A 837 19.48 -19.07 -15.87
C TYR A 837 20.16 -20.40 -15.52
N TYR A 838 19.48 -21.21 -14.72
CA TYR A 838 19.85 -22.60 -14.50
C TYR A 838 18.70 -23.55 -14.80
N ARG A 839 19.06 -24.81 -15.03
CA ARG A 839 18.15 -25.96 -15.06
C ARG A 839 18.85 -27.18 -14.48
N HIS A 840 18.15 -27.96 -13.68
CA HIS A 840 18.60 -29.29 -13.23
C HIS A 840 18.29 -30.32 -14.32
N VAL A 841 19.32 -30.95 -14.88
CA VAL A 841 19.20 -31.92 -15.98
C VAL A 841 18.78 -33.27 -15.42
N ASN A 842 17.72 -33.87 -15.98
CA ASN A 842 17.16 -35.15 -15.56
C ASN A 842 16.81 -35.22 -14.07
N SER A 843 16.28 -34.12 -13.52
CA SER A 843 15.79 -34.07 -12.14
C SER A 843 14.75 -35.15 -11.87
N SER A 844 14.85 -35.83 -10.72
CA SER A 844 13.87 -36.82 -10.25
C SER A 844 12.56 -36.20 -9.79
N VAL A 845 12.59 -34.91 -9.45
CA VAL A 845 11.41 -34.11 -9.06
C VAL A 845 11.06 -33.10 -10.13
N PRO A 846 9.79 -32.66 -10.25
CA PRO A 846 9.40 -31.58 -11.15
C PRO A 846 10.23 -30.32 -10.90
N GLN A 847 10.68 -29.66 -11.97
CA GLN A 847 11.50 -28.44 -11.93
C GLN A 847 10.95 -27.42 -12.93
N PRO A 848 11.18 -26.11 -12.71
CA PRO A 848 10.93 -25.12 -13.74
C PRO A 848 11.79 -25.41 -14.98
N LYS A 849 11.33 -24.96 -16.15
CA LYS A 849 12.06 -25.11 -17.42
C LYS A 849 13.39 -24.37 -17.39
N LEU A 850 13.36 -23.18 -16.78
CA LEU A 850 14.45 -22.27 -16.54
C LEU A 850 14.16 -21.53 -15.23
N ALA A 851 15.19 -21.19 -14.47
CA ALA A 851 15.07 -20.29 -13.33
C ALA A 851 16.25 -19.32 -13.29
N LEU A 852 15.98 -18.03 -13.09
CA LEU A 852 16.99 -16.99 -12.97
C LEU A 852 17.80 -17.19 -11.68
N CYS A 853 19.12 -17.12 -11.78
CA CYS A 853 20.04 -17.28 -10.65
C CYS A 853 21.14 -16.22 -10.58
N GLY A 854 21.13 -15.27 -11.52
CA GLY A 854 22.04 -14.14 -11.55
C GLY A 854 21.76 -13.25 -12.75
N PHE A 855 22.25 -12.01 -12.70
CA PHE A 855 22.29 -11.12 -13.85
C PHE A 855 23.42 -10.10 -13.69
N ALA A 856 23.77 -9.42 -14.76
CA ALA A 856 24.69 -8.29 -14.74
C ALA A 856 24.26 -7.25 -15.80
N ARG A 857 23.99 -6.02 -15.35
CA ARG A 857 23.82 -4.86 -16.23
C ARG A 857 25.19 -4.28 -16.55
N VAL A 858 25.51 -4.07 -17.83
CA VAL A 858 26.80 -3.50 -18.25
C VAL A 858 26.62 -2.43 -19.31
N SER A 859 27.44 -1.38 -19.23
CA SER A 859 27.58 -0.36 -20.26
C SER A 859 28.79 -0.67 -21.14
N VAL A 860 28.59 -0.76 -22.46
CA VAL A 860 29.65 -1.08 -23.41
C VAL A 860 29.67 -0.06 -24.54
N LYS A 861 30.81 0.61 -24.71
CA LYS A 861 31.04 1.55 -25.81
C LYS A 861 30.91 0.88 -27.17
N ALA A 862 30.52 1.63 -28.20
CA ALA A 862 30.44 1.13 -29.58
C ALA A 862 31.75 0.43 -30.00
N GLY A 863 31.67 -0.79 -30.53
CA GLY A 863 32.83 -1.62 -30.90
C GLY A 863 33.63 -2.21 -29.73
N GLY A 864 33.37 -1.75 -28.49
CA GLY A 864 34.06 -2.17 -27.27
C GLY A 864 33.64 -3.54 -26.77
N SER A 865 34.37 -4.06 -25.78
CA SER A 865 34.06 -5.33 -25.12
C SER A 865 34.37 -5.23 -23.62
N THR A 866 33.61 -5.95 -22.81
CA THR A 866 33.81 -6.04 -21.37
C THR A 866 33.75 -7.50 -20.90
N ASN A 867 34.52 -7.84 -19.88
CA ASN A 867 34.46 -9.14 -19.23
C ASN A 867 33.49 -9.06 -18.05
N VAL A 868 32.52 -9.96 -18.03
CA VAL A 868 31.51 -10.06 -16.99
C VAL A 868 31.84 -11.23 -16.09
N THR A 869 31.64 -11.05 -14.79
CA THR A 869 31.78 -12.08 -13.77
C THR A 869 30.51 -12.10 -12.93
N VAL A 870 29.92 -13.28 -12.77
CA VAL A 870 28.77 -13.50 -11.87
C VAL A 870 29.15 -14.62 -10.91
N GLU A 871 29.10 -14.35 -9.61
CA GLU A 871 29.27 -15.37 -8.57
C GLU A 871 27.90 -15.93 -8.18
N ILE A 872 27.77 -17.26 -8.28
CA ILE A 872 26.50 -17.95 -8.10
C ILE A 872 26.69 -19.01 -7.00
N PRO A 873 26.20 -18.75 -5.78
CA PRO A 873 26.14 -19.76 -4.74
C PRO A 873 25.22 -20.92 -5.15
N ALA A 874 25.65 -22.15 -4.88
CA ALA A 874 24.88 -23.36 -5.24
C ALA A 874 23.50 -23.41 -4.56
N ASN A 875 23.33 -22.75 -3.41
CA ASN A 875 22.04 -22.62 -2.74
C ASN A 875 20.97 -21.88 -3.58
N ARG A 876 21.34 -21.16 -4.65
CA ARG A 876 20.37 -20.58 -5.61
C ARG A 876 19.69 -21.64 -6.47
N PHE A 877 20.23 -22.87 -6.51
CA PHE A 877 19.67 -24.01 -7.22
C PHE A 877 18.79 -24.91 -6.35
N ARG A 878 18.51 -24.46 -5.11
CA ARG A 878 17.76 -25.25 -4.13
C ARG A 878 16.30 -25.43 -4.55
N TYR A 879 15.74 -26.58 -4.23
CA TYR A 879 14.30 -26.83 -4.27
C TYR A 879 13.81 -27.25 -2.88
N TRP A 880 12.50 -27.26 -2.65
CA TRP A 880 11.92 -27.70 -1.39
C TRP A 880 11.64 -29.20 -1.42
N ASP A 881 12.30 -29.95 -0.53
CA ASP A 881 12.02 -31.37 -0.31
C ASP A 881 10.86 -31.49 0.70
N SER A 882 9.68 -31.84 0.18
CA SER A 882 8.45 -31.97 0.98
C SER A 882 8.48 -33.11 2.00
N ASP A 883 9.30 -34.14 1.80
CA ASP A 883 9.44 -35.24 2.75
C ASP A 883 10.37 -34.85 3.89
N LYS A 884 11.49 -34.19 3.58
CA LYS A 884 12.48 -33.73 4.57
C LYS A 884 12.14 -32.40 5.22
N LYS A 885 11.14 -31.66 4.72
CA LYS A 885 10.74 -30.32 5.17
C LYS A 885 11.91 -29.33 5.21
N GLN A 886 12.76 -29.34 4.18
CA GLN A 886 13.91 -28.44 4.07
C GLN A 886 14.28 -28.16 2.61
N TYR A 887 15.01 -27.06 2.40
CA TYR A 887 15.64 -26.81 1.11
C TYR A 887 16.84 -27.72 0.90
N VAL A 888 16.95 -28.30 -0.28
CA VAL A 888 18.09 -29.14 -0.68
C VAL A 888 18.61 -28.74 -2.05
N VAL A 889 19.87 -29.05 -2.32
CA VAL A 889 20.49 -28.96 -3.65
C VAL A 889 20.98 -30.37 -3.97
N ASP A 890 20.34 -31.03 -4.93
CA ASP A 890 20.68 -32.41 -5.25
C ASP A 890 22.00 -32.51 -6.04
N PRO A 891 22.80 -33.56 -5.79
CA PRO A 891 23.89 -33.90 -6.69
C PRO A 891 23.34 -34.25 -8.08
N GLY A 892 24.03 -33.81 -9.13
CA GLY A 892 23.55 -34.04 -10.48
C GLY A 892 24.21 -33.15 -11.51
N GLN A 893 23.71 -33.25 -12.74
CA GLN A 893 24.10 -32.39 -13.84
C GLN A 893 23.18 -31.19 -13.90
N TYR A 894 23.77 -30.01 -13.95
CA TYR A 894 23.09 -28.74 -14.10
C TYR A 894 23.59 -28.05 -15.37
N GLU A 895 22.76 -27.21 -15.94
CA GLU A 895 23.13 -26.33 -17.04
C GLU A 895 23.01 -24.88 -16.56
N LEU A 896 24.07 -24.10 -16.72
CA LEU A 896 24.04 -22.65 -16.59
C LEU A 896 23.99 -22.01 -17.98
N MET A 897 23.07 -21.05 -18.14
CA MET A 897 22.74 -20.44 -19.42
C MET A 897 22.87 -18.93 -19.30
N VAL A 898 23.72 -18.33 -20.13
CA VAL A 898 23.80 -16.86 -20.27
C VAL A 898 22.95 -16.43 -21.46
N ALA A 899 22.09 -15.46 -21.24
CA ALA A 899 21.04 -15.11 -22.17
C ALA A 899 20.77 -13.61 -22.19
N ALA A 900 20.21 -13.13 -23.30
CA ALA A 900 19.68 -11.76 -23.42
C ALA A 900 18.19 -11.67 -23.05
N ALA A 901 17.48 -12.81 -23.10
CA ALA A 901 16.11 -13.02 -22.63
C ALA A 901 15.92 -14.50 -22.28
N SER A 902 14.85 -14.86 -21.59
CA SER A 902 14.58 -16.27 -21.21
C SER A 902 14.43 -17.24 -22.41
N ASP A 903 14.11 -16.74 -23.59
CA ASP A 903 14.07 -17.49 -24.85
C ASP A 903 15.27 -17.26 -25.78
N ASP A 904 16.22 -16.38 -25.40
CA ASP A 904 17.39 -16.00 -26.19
C ASP A 904 18.70 -16.39 -25.48
N ILE A 905 18.92 -17.70 -25.37
CA ILE A 905 20.10 -18.29 -24.73
C ILE A 905 21.32 -18.21 -25.67
N ARG A 906 22.36 -17.49 -25.24
CA ARG A 906 23.58 -17.25 -26.04
C ARG A 906 24.73 -18.18 -25.68
N ILE A 907 24.84 -18.60 -24.43
CA ILE A 907 25.90 -19.48 -23.94
C ILE A 907 25.28 -20.55 -23.04
N ARG A 908 25.69 -21.81 -23.22
CA ARG A 908 25.32 -22.97 -22.40
C ARG A 908 26.55 -23.61 -21.78
N LEU A 909 26.57 -23.80 -20.47
CA LEU A 909 27.72 -24.33 -19.74
C LEU A 909 27.27 -25.46 -18.79
N PRO A 910 27.85 -26.67 -18.90
CA PRO A 910 27.55 -27.74 -17.97
C PRO A 910 28.23 -27.49 -16.62
N LEU A 911 27.49 -27.74 -15.54
CA LEU A 911 27.92 -27.70 -14.14
C LEU A 911 27.58 -29.03 -13.49
N THR A 912 28.48 -29.60 -12.69
CA THR A 912 28.17 -30.78 -11.88
C THR A 912 28.13 -30.40 -10.41
N ILE A 913 27.02 -30.72 -9.73
CA ILE A 913 26.96 -30.68 -8.27
C ILE A 913 27.28 -32.09 -7.76
N VAL A 914 28.31 -32.21 -6.93
CA VAL A 914 28.69 -33.48 -6.29
C VAL A 914 28.13 -33.56 -4.88
N ALA A 915 27.94 -34.77 -4.35
CA ALA A 915 27.55 -34.95 -2.96
C ALA A 915 28.53 -34.27 -1.99
N LYS A 916 28.02 -33.88 -0.80
CA LYS A 916 28.84 -33.25 0.25
C LYS A 916 30.03 -34.14 0.64
#